data_AF-A0A948X0K0-F1
#
_entry.id   AF-A0A948X0K0-F1
#
_cell.length_a   1.000
_cell.length_b   1.000
_cell.length_c   1.000
_cell.angle_alpha   90.00
_cell.angle_beta   90.00
_cell.angle_gamma   90.00
#
_symmetry.space_group_name_H-M   'P 1'
#
loop_
_entity.id
_entity.type
_entity.pdbx_description
1 polymer ?
#
loop_
_entity_poly.entity_id
_entity_poly.type
_entity_poly.pdbx_seq_one_letter_code
_entity_poly.pdbx_strand_id
1 'polypeptide(L)'
;MEDKFRRWFVCLCLVFVFPHVFADSYTFRSLSVSEGMPDLVVNAIYKDSRGFVWFGTNTTLERFDGARLRHYFLEATNGNDAKEKRVYSIVETPEGEIWAGTGIGLFRVDDDAGKLFRYASDAIDSGVHAFFVSGDTVYVGTDKGLFIHAGGSFSSVQLDGNIFSPANRVTGIAGDSHGILWISTLGGLKSFNPLTGKVGSFPPQSGRAASAYYNVALVGARVFLGTMTDGIVEYDVADGVFRPYIDVGCGVISSLSTDGKDLLYVGTDGNGVHFISVSANQIVRSFRHDTNADPAIRSNSVYSVLADRDGLLWIGFYQLGVDYSLYRSHLFQVYRFGSRFTTEGMPVRTVSFHGKQKLIGTRDGFIFIDEADGRFKTFDTPQLRASIIISSCYFSGKYYIGTYGGGMYVFNPRTLEVEDFYSSEPYPFKNGHIFCIRSDREGCLWVGTSNGLYCFRDGEKIRHFQSADTKLPEGNVYEIFFDSTGKGWICTENGMCIWDPSTLSLRANVFPEGFINREKVRMVYESSDHRLLFLPEKGSLFVSDLSLKNFGRVGKGTLLDGKSLMSVIEDNSKAFWIATNNGVYRYDGEGGIMPFGMVDGIPSNVFINCYALKDSAGTLWFGNSNGLVSLPGGKARRLPELPYAAAISGVLVDGVDRPELLERTGSTYRISLSSRNSSLTLLLADLLYVSPDEAAYEYREAEDEEWKLLVGKSEFNLYNVPKGGCRYYIRRIGYPESALELEVLPPSSGGWWAGVLALVLAAAGILLYRRKHARRQEPVVYVEPEVSAVPAFDAGGSANSAEEPESLIAPHPSLEETALAADEGEGGKYKTNKLSDEECERLSNLLDEVMNEKKPYIHTDLKIADLASMVGSSSHALSYLFNQYLKKSYYDYVNEYRVLEFKAIVTSEDCSKYTLEALAERCGFSSRASFFRSFKKATGITPNEYIKSVQK
;
A
#
# COMPACT_ATOMS: atom_id res chain seq x y z
N MET A 1 -15.11 -64.62 -9.06
CA MET A 1 -14.74 -64.04 -7.74
C MET A 1 -14.54 -62.52 -7.84
N GLU A 2 -14.29 -62.01 -9.05
CA GLU A 2 -13.87 -60.65 -9.37
C GLU A 2 -14.83 -59.55 -8.93
N ASP A 3 -16.14 -59.79 -8.86
CA ASP A 3 -17.13 -58.74 -8.57
C ASP A 3 -17.00 -58.13 -7.16
N LYS A 4 -16.53 -58.92 -6.19
CA LYS A 4 -16.15 -58.38 -4.86
C LYS A 4 -14.88 -57.54 -4.93
N PHE A 5 -13.91 -57.95 -5.74
CA PHE A 5 -12.65 -57.23 -5.95
C PHE A 5 -12.88 -55.89 -6.66
N ARG A 6 -13.76 -55.87 -7.67
CA ARG A 6 -14.14 -54.67 -8.43
C ARG A 6 -14.87 -53.64 -7.54
N ARG A 7 -15.74 -54.10 -6.63
CA ARG A 7 -16.37 -53.22 -5.62
C ARG A 7 -15.36 -52.65 -4.62
N TRP A 8 -14.41 -53.46 -4.13
CA TRP A 8 -13.33 -52.97 -3.27
C TRP A 8 -12.43 -51.95 -3.98
N PHE A 9 -12.10 -52.17 -5.26
CA PHE A 9 -11.29 -51.23 -6.04
C PHE A 9 -12.01 -49.89 -6.25
N VAL A 10 -13.31 -49.91 -6.57
CA VAL A 10 -14.12 -48.67 -6.69
C VAL A 10 -14.24 -47.94 -5.35
N CYS A 11 -14.37 -48.64 -4.22
CA CYS A 11 -14.32 -48.01 -2.90
C CYS A 11 -12.93 -47.43 -2.56
N LEU A 12 -11.83 -48.07 -2.99
CA LEU A 12 -10.48 -47.51 -2.81
C LEU A 12 -10.24 -46.26 -3.66
N CYS A 13 -10.81 -46.20 -4.86
CA CYS A 13 -10.80 -44.99 -5.71
C CYS A 13 -11.74 -43.87 -5.22
N LEU A 14 -12.52 -44.11 -4.16
CA LEU A 14 -13.33 -43.10 -3.45
C LEU A 14 -12.69 -42.67 -2.12
N VAL A 15 -11.40 -42.96 -1.90
CA VAL A 15 -10.61 -42.36 -0.82
C VAL A 15 -10.36 -40.88 -1.15
N PHE A 16 -11.26 -40.03 -0.65
CA PHE A 16 -11.10 -38.59 -0.44
C PHE A 16 -10.34 -37.81 -1.52
N VAL A 17 -11.01 -37.60 -2.67
CA VAL A 17 -10.88 -36.30 -3.34
C VAL A 17 -11.68 -35.27 -2.53
N PHE A 18 -11.17 -34.93 -1.33
CA PHE A 18 -11.51 -33.64 -0.76
C PHE A 18 -10.96 -32.57 -1.70
N PRO A 19 -11.72 -31.52 -2.04
CA PRO A 19 -11.10 -30.28 -2.44
C PRO A 19 -10.37 -29.76 -1.20
N HIS A 20 -9.08 -30.06 -1.08
CA HIS A 20 -8.23 -29.37 -0.13
C HIS A 20 -8.33 -27.87 -0.47
N VAL A 21 -8.97 -27.10 0.41
CA VAL A 21 -8.99 -25.64 0.33
C VAL A 21 -7.54 -25.20 0.51
N PHE A 22 -6.86 -24.98 -0.60
CA PHE A 22 -5.40 -24.82 -0.61
C PHE A 22 -5.01 -23.64 0.27
N ALA A 23 -3.85 -23.78 0.93
CA ALA A 23 -3.30 -22.70 1.73
C ALA A 23 -2.81 -21.58 0.79
N ASP A 24 -3.69 -20.64 0.44
CA ASP A 24 -3.25 -19.34 -0.07
C ASP A 24 -2.24 -18.74 0.91
N SER A 25 -1.09 -18.37 0.38
CA SER A 25 0.04 -17.84 1.14
C SER A 25 -0.26 -16.40 1.58
N TYR A 26 -0.89 -16.26 2.74
CA TYR A 26 -1.16 -14.96 3.35
C TYR A 26 0.16 -14.19 3.54
N THR A 27 0.28 -13.04 2.88
CA THR A 27 1.33 -12.07 3.15
C THR A 27 0.70 -10.96 3.97
N PHE A 28 1.10 -10.86 5.23
CA PHE A 28 0.65 -9.82 6.12
C PHE A 28 1.46 -8.54 5.92
N ARG A 29 0.80 -7.40 6.10
CA ARG A 29 1.41 -6.11 6.36
C ARG A 29 1.05 -5.63 7.75
N SER A 30 1.83 -4.68 8.24
CA SER A 30 1.83 -4.29 9.62
C SER A 30 1.50 -2.82 9.80
N LEU A 31 0.54 -2.53 10.69
CA LEU A 31 0.34 -1.20 11.28
C LEU A 31 0.82 -1.21 12.73
N SER A 32 1.58 -0.18 13.10
CA SER A 32 2.22 0.04 14.39
C SER A 32 2.58 1.54 14.53
N VAL A 33 3.49 1.88 15.45
CA VAL A 33 3.98 3.26 15.65
C VAL A 33 4.65 3.82 14.40
N SER A 34 5.37 3.01 13.60
CA SER A 34 6.01 3.48 12.36
C SER A 34 5.02 3.86 11.26
N GLU A 35 3.79 3.32 11.33
CA GLU A 35 2.68 3.62 10.43
C GLU A 35 1.71 4.66 11.04
N GLY A 36 2.03 5.18 12.23
CA GLY A 36 1.30 6.25 12.89
C GLY A 36 0.26 5.84 13.94
N MET A 37 0.16 4.55 14.32
CA MET A 37 -0.77 4.15 15.39
C MET A 37 -0.38 4.78 16.74
N PRO A 38 -1.26 5.56 17.41
CA PRO A 38 -0.95 6.18 18.70
C PRO A 38 -1.11 5.21 19.89
N ASP A 39 -1.92 4.17 19.71
CA ASP A 39 -2.18 3.10 20.67
C ASP A 39 -2.13 1.75 19.94
N LEU A 40 -1.52 0.75 20.58
CA LEU A 40 -1.19 -0.54 19.98
C LEU A 40 -2.02 -1.70 20.55
N VAL A 41 -2.94 -1.45 21.49
CA VAL A 41 -3.86 -2.49 22.01
C VAL A 41 -5.15 -2.44 21.22
N VAL A 42 -5.32 -3.34 20.25
CA VAL A 42 -6.44 -3.29 19.29
C VAL A 42 -7.54 -4.28 19.68
N ASN A 43 -8.62 -3.73 20.20
CA ASN A 43 -9.71 -4.43 20.88
C ASN A 43 -10.88 -4.76 19.93
N ALA A 44 -11.13 -3.91 18.94
CA ALA A 44 -12.21 -4.06 17.98
C ALA A 44 -11.71 -3.74 16.57
N ILE A 45 -12.23 -4.47 15.58
CA ILE A 45 -12.00 -4.20 14.15
C ILE A 45 -13.35 -4.26 13.45
N TYR A 46 -13.65 -3.25 12.63
CA TYR A 46 -14.87 -3.18 11.82
C TYR A 46 -14.55 -2.67 10.42
N LYS A 47 -15.34 -3.06 9.41
CA LYS A 47 -15.16 -2.61 8.02
C LYS A 47 -16.45 -2.01 7.48
N ASP A 48 -16.45 -0.72 7.19
CA ASP A 48 -17.64 0.01 6.73
C ASP A 48 -18.01 -0.33 5.28
N SER A 49 -19.22 0.07 4.88
CA SER A 49 -19.80 -0.18 3.54
C SER A 49 -19.01 0.50 2.43
N ARG A 50 -18.26 1.55 2.75
CA ARG A 50 -17.44 2.33 1.82
C ARG A 50 -16.07 1.69 1.59
N GLY A 51 -15.62 0.82 2.49
CA GLY A 51 -14.34 0.12 2.45
C GLY A 51 -13.29 0.61 3.44
N PHE A 52 -13.61 1.59 4.31
CA PHE A 52 -12.68 1.97 5.38
C PHE A 52 -12.69 0.93 6.49
N VAL A 53 -11.51 0.66 7.05
CA VAL A 53 -11.36 -0.26 8.19
C VAL A 53 -11.13 0.57 9.44
N TRP A 54 -11.86 0.23 10.50
CA TRP A 54 -11.90 0.97 11.75
C TRP A 54 -11.32 0.12 12.88
N PHE A 55 -10.39 0.68 13.66
CA PHE A 55 -9.74 -0.01 14.79
C PHE A 55 -10.07 0.69 16.11
N GLY A 56 -10.55 -0.07 17.09
CA GLY A 56 -10.86 0.43 18.43
C GLY A 56 -9.72 0.10 19.39
N THR A 57 -9.11 1.12 19.99
CA THR A 57 -7.96 0.94 20.89
C THR A 57 -8.36 1.11 22.36
N ASN A 58 -7.42 1.36 23.28
CA ASN A 58 -7.73 1.74 24.65
C ASN A 58 -7.99 3.26 24.80
N THR A 59 -7.67 4.06 23.80
CA THR A 59 -7.65 5.54 23.90
C THR A 59 -8.15 6.29 22.66
N THR A 60 -8.32 5.59 21.53
CA THR A 60 -8.71 6.14 20.23
C THR A 60 -9.66 5.21 19.47
N LEU A 61 -10.39 5.81 18.53
CA LEU A 61 -10.93 5.14 17.36
C LEU A 61 -10.08 5.55 16.16
N GLU A 62 -9.62 4.58 15.38
CA GLU A 62 -8.80 4.78 14.18
C GLU A 62 -9.61 4.50 12.91
N ARG A 63 -9.39 5.27 11.83
CA ARG A 63 -9.87 4.99 10.48
C ARG A 63 -8.71 4.77 9.52
N PHE A 64 -8.69 3.65 8.82
CA PHE A 64 -7.67 3.27 7.84
C PHE A 64 -8.23 3.24 6.41
N ASP A 65 -7.54 3.90 5.48
CA ASP A 65 -7.91 3.98 4.05
C ASP A 65 -7.07 3.06 3.13
N GLY A 66 -6.26 2.18 3.72
CA GLY A 66 -5.28 1.35 3.01
C GLY A 66 -3.88 1.97 2.89
N ALA A 67 -3.74 3.28 3.10
CA ALA A 67 -2.49 4.03 2.99
C ALA A 67 -2.13 4.81 4.26
N ARG A 68 -3.12 5.30 5.01
CA ARG A 68 -3.01 6.25 6.13
C ARG A 68 -4.05 5.94 7.21
N LEU A 69 -3.72 6.37 8.42
CA LEU A 69 -4.62 6.40 9.56
C LEU A 69 -5.17 7.83 9.78
N ARG A 70 -6.42 7.94 10.24
CA ARG A 70 -6.97 9.12 10.88
C ARG A 70 -7.41 8.75 12.30
N HIS A 71 -6.95 9.53 13.27
CA HIS A 71 -7.10 9.29 14.71
C HIS A 71 -8.27 10.11 15.27
N TYR A 72 -9.19 9.47 15.99
CA TYR A 72 -10.28 10.13 16.73
C TYR A 72 -10.10 9.81 18.22
N PHE A 73 -9.66 10.79 19.02
CA PHE A 73 -9.29 10.60 20.43
C PHE A 73 -10.51 10.61 21.37
N LEU A 74 -10.44 9.81 22.44
CA LEU A 74 -11.45 9.76 23.50
C LEU A 74 -11.08 10.67 24.69
N GLU A 75 -11.80 11.79 24.82
CA GLU A 75 -11.68 12.71 25.94
C GLU A 75 -12.11 12.05 27.27
N ALA A 76 -11.36 12.28 28.35
CA ALA A 76 -11.66 11.75 29.68
C ALA A 76 -12.77 12.56 30.35
N THR A 77 -13.72 11.89 31.01
CA THR A 77 -14.80 12.57 31.75
C THR A 77 -14.46 12.81 33.23
N ASN A 78 -13.74 11.89 33.90
CA ASN A 78 -13.11 12.15 35.21
C ASN A 78 -11.96 11.16 35.51
N GLY A 79 -10.72 11.65 35.48
CA GLY A 79 -9.54 10.81 35.73
C GLY A 79 -9.04 10.08 34.48
N ASN A 80 -8.09 9.15 34.66
CA ASN A 80 -7.31 8.58 33.56
C ASN A 80 -7.33 7.03 33.56
N ASP A 81 -8.46 6.41 33.89
CA ASP A 81 -8.62 4.96 33.77
C ASP A 81 -8.75 4.55 32.29
N ALA A 82 -7.84 3.70 31.82
CA ALA A 82 -7.85 3.16 30.48
C ALA A 82 -9.08 2.29 30.18
N LYS A 83 -9.78 1.77 31.20
CA LYS A 83 -11.01 0.97 31.03
C LYS A 83 -12.21 1.78 30.57
N GLU A 84 -12.28 3.06 30.94
CA GLU A 84 -13.37 3.96 30.53
C GLU A 84 -13.27 4.30 29.04
N LYS A 85 -12.06 4.62 28.59
CA LYS A 85 -11.74 5.01 27.20
C LYS A 85 -11.63 3.81 26.24
N ARG A 86 -11.61 2.57 26.75
CA ARG A 86 -11.47 1.39 25.90
C ARG A 86 -12.66 1.24 24.96
N VAL A 87 -12.38 1.14 23.66
CA VAL A 87 -13.38 0.80 22.64
C VAL A 87 -13.52 -0.72 22.62
N TYR A 88 -14.73 -1.23 22.86
CA TYR A 88 -15.04 -2.67 22.87
C TYR A 88 -15.71 -3.14 21.59
N SER A 89 -16.51 -2.27 20.95
CA SER A 89 -17.23 -2.57 19.72
C SER A 89 -17.32 -1.36 18.80
N ILE A 90 -17.45 -1.58 17.50
CA ILE A 90 -17.65 -0.55 16.46
C ILE A 90 -18.77 -1.04 15.55
N VAL A 91 -19.59 -0.12 15.04
CA VAL A 91 -20.65 -0.43 14.07
C VAL A 91 -20.88 0.74 13.12
N GLU A 92 -21.35 0.43 11.92
CA GLU A 92 -21.92 1.39 10.97
C GLU A 92 -23.44 1.27 11.03
N THR A 93 -24.14 2.40 11.22
CA THR A 93 -25.60 2.42 11.25
C THR A 93 -26.20 2.30 9.84
N PRO A 94 -27.50 1.98 9.71
CA PRO A 94 -28.21 2.00 8.42
C PRO A 94 -28.11 3.36 7.68
N GLU A 95 -27.96 4.46 8.43
CA GLU A 95 -27.76 5.81 7.92
C GLU A 95 -26.31 6.12 7.49
N GLY A 96 -25.36 5.19 7.73
CA GLY A 96 -23.94 5.35 7.43
C GLY A 96 -23.12 6.07 8.52
N GLU A 97 -23.69 6.33 9.70
CA GLU A 97 -22.95 6.88 10.84
C GLU A 97 -22.04 5.81 11.45
N ILE A 98 -20.85 6.18 11.91
CA ILE A 98 -19.96 5.26 12.63
C ILE A 98 -20.08 5.49 14.13
N TRP A 99 -20.47 4.44 14.84
CA TRP A 99 -20.67 4.42 16.29
C TRP A 99 -19.64 3.50 16.96
N ALA A 100 -19.18 3.89 18.15
CA ALA A 100 -18.23 3.14 18.97
C ALA A 100 -18.79 2.89 20.38
N GLY A 101 -18.66 1.67 20.87
CA GLY A 101 -19.03 1.26 22.22
C GLY A 101 -17.81 1.32 23.14
N THR A 102 -17.93 2.04 24.26
CA THR A 102 -16.84 2.21 25.23
C THR A 102 -17.28 1.87 26.65
N GLY A 103 -16.34 1.83 27.59
CA GLY A 103 -16.60 1.56 29.01
C GLY A 103 -17.53 2.58 29.68
N ILE A 104 -17.71 3.77 29.09
CA ILE A 104 -18.61 4.83 29.59
C ILE A 104 -19.79 5.13 28.64
N GLY A 105 -20.09 4.23 27.70
CA GLY A 105 -21.32 4.27 26.90
C GLY A 105 -21.10 4.38 25.39
N LEU A 106 -22.07 4.99 24.72
CA LEU A 106 -22.09 5.12 23.26
C LEU A 106 -21.37 6.39 22.79
N PHE A 107 -20.58 6.27 21.74
CA PHE A 107 -19.89 7.37 21.07
C PHE A 107 -20.19 7.37 19.57
N ARG A 108 -20.17 8.54 18.95
CA ARG A 108 -20.38 8.73 17.52
C ARG A 108 -19.24 9.53 16.88
N VAL A 109 -18.87 9.16 15.66
CA VAL A 109 -17.96 9.93 14.81
C VAL A 109 -18.68 11.13 14.21
N ASP A 110 -18.04 12.29 14.33
CA ASP A 110 -18.34 13.51 13.59
C ASP A 110 -17.21 13.69 12.57
N ASP A 111 -17.48 13.32 11.31
CA ASP A 111 -16.48 13.36 10.22
C ASP A 111 -16.19 14.81 9.76
N ASP A 112 -17.16 15.73 9.95
CA ASP A 112 -17.03 17.16 9.64
C ASP A 112 -16.17 17.86 10.71
N ALA A 113 -16.47 17.65 11.99
CA ALA A 113 -15.69 18.20 13.10
C ALA A 113 -14.35 17.47 13.32
N GLY A 114 -14.13 16.33 12.68
CA GLY A 114 -12.95 15.47 12.83
C GLY A 114 -12.81 14.87 14.24
N LYS A 115 -13.94 14.52 14.88
CA LYS A 115 -14.02 14.21 16.31
C LYS A 115 -14.87 12.99 16.64
N LEU A 116 -14.74 12.52 17.87
CA LEU A 116 -15.63 11.54 18.47
C LEU A 116 -16.34 12.20 19.67
N PHE A 117 -17.65 12.01 19.81
CA PHE A 117 -18.42 12.58 20.93
C PHE A 117 -19.36 11.55 21.57
N ARG A 118 -19.63 11.70 22.86
CA ARG A 118 -20.52 10.81 23.62
C ARG A 118 -21.97 11.06 23.19
N TYR A 119 -22.65 10.03 22.72
CA TYR A 119 -23.98 10.09 22.12
C TYR A 119 -25.01 9.37 23.00
N ALA A 120 -26.25 9.88 23.03
CA ALA A 120 -27.37 9.34 23.82
C ALA A 120 -27.03 9.01 25.30
N SER A 121 -26.21 9.84 25.95
CA SER A 121 -25.70 9.59 27.31
C SER A 121 -26.75 9.69 28.43
N ASP A 122 -27.93 10.21 28.08
CA ASP A 122 -29.17 10.23 28.85
C ASP A 122 -29.95 8.90 28.78
N ALA A 123 -29.78 8.13 27.70
CA ALA A 123 -30.36 6.79 27.53
C ALA A 123 -29.37 5.66 27.86
N ILE A 124 -28.09 5.81 27.48
CA ILE A 124 -27.01 4.83 27.64
C ILE A 124 -25.88 5.44 28.48
N ASP A 125 -26.01 5.27 29.79
CA ASP A 125 -25.08 5.78 30.81
C ASP A 125 -24.04 4.73 31.27
N SER A 126 -24.01 3.55 30.64
CA SER A 126 -23.22 2.38 31.05
C SER A 126 -22.47 1.74 29.87
N GLY A 127 -21.46 0.93 30.17
CA GLY A 127 -20.55 0.35 29.17
C GLY A 127 -21.27 -0.38 28.03
N VAL A 128 -20.82 -0.13 26.81
CA VAL A 128 -21.31 -0.75 25.56
C VAL A 128 -20.23 -1.69 25.03
N HIS A 129 -20.58 -2.96 24.86
CA HIS A 129 -19.63 -4.04 24.54
C HIS A 129 -19.91 -4.76 23.22
N ALA A 130 -21.12 -4.61 22.66
CA ALA A 130 -21.54 -5.30 21.45
C ALA A 130 -22.54 -4.49 20.62
N PHE A 131 -22.54 -4.72 19.31
CA PHE A 131 -23.55 -4.21 18.39
C PHE A 131 -24.04 -5.33 17.47
N PHE A 132 -25.28 -5.18 16.97
CA PHE A 132 -25.78 -5.94 15.82
C PHE A 132 -26.76 -5.08 15.02
N VAL A 133 -26.80 -5.22 13.69
CA VAL A 133 -27.68 -4.43 12.81
C VAL A 133 -28.56 -5.38 12.01
N SER A 134 -29.85 -5.05 11.89
CA SER A 134 -30.81 -5.84 11.10
C SER A 134 -31.87 -4.92 10.51
N GLY A 135 -31.69 -4.56 9.23
CA GLY A 135 -32.47 -3.48 8.62
C GLY A 135 -32.23 -2.15 9.34
N ASP A 136 -33.26 -1.33 9.44
CA ASP A 136 -33.22 0.02 10.03
C ASP A 136 -33.17 0.01 11.58
N THR A 137 -32.51 -0.99 12.19
CA THR A 137 -32.47 -1.19 13.64
C THR A 137 -31.09 -1.61 14.11
N VAL A 138 -30.55 -0.87 15.08
CA VAL A 138 -29.26 -1.14 15.72
C VAL A 138 -29.51 -1.64 17.14
N TYR A 139 -29.06 -2.85 17.42
CA TYR A 139 -29.08 -3.48 18.74
C TYR A 139 -27.77 -3.20 19.46
N VAL A 140 -27.84 -2.75 20.70
CA VAL A 140 -26.70 -2.26 21.49
C VAL A 140 -26.62 -3.07 22.79
N GLY A 141 -25.55 -3.86 22.93
CA GLY A 141 -25.30 -4.69 24.11
C GLY A 141 -24.55 -3.92 25.19
N THR A 142 -25.11 -3.87 26.40
CA THR A 142 -24.59 -3.05 27.51
C THR A 142 -24.42 -3.83 28.81
N ASP A 143 -23.75 -3.22 29.80
CA ASP A 143 -23.72 -3.67 31.20
C ASP A 143 -25.10 -3.74 31.89
N LYS A 144 -26.14 -3.09 31.33
CA LYS A 144 -27.49 -3.01 31.91
C LYS A 144 -28.56 -3.81 31.14
N GLY A 145 -28.22 -4.42 30.01
CA GLY A 145 -29.14 -5.16 29.15
C GLY A 145 -28.95 -4.88 27.67
N LEU A 146 -29.97 -5.21 26.89
CA LEU A 146 -30.04 -4.93 25.46
C LEU A 146 -30.77 -3.60 25.23
N PHE A 147 -30.15 -2.65 24.55
CA PHE A 147 -30.83 -1.47 24.01
C PHE A 147 -31.12 -1.67 22.52
N ILE A 148 -32.18 -1.04 22.03
CA ILE A 148 -32.64 -1.12 20.64
C ILE A 148 -32.85 0.31 20.15
N HIS A 149 -32.07 0.72 19.15
CA HIS A 149 -32.24 1.95 18.41
C HIS A 149 -33.05 1.70 17.14
N ALA A 150 -34.22 2.33 17.04
CA ALA A 150 -35.07 2.29 15.85
C ALA A 150 -35.80 3.64 15.69
N GLY A 151 -35.91 4.13 14.45
CA GLY A 151 -36.63 5.35 14.13
C GLY A 151 -36.12 6.62 14.85
N GLY A 152 -34.81 6.70 15.14
CA GLY A 152 -34.21 7.80 15.89
C GLY A 152 -34.47 7.77 17.40
N SER A 153 -34.92 6.63 17.95
CA SER A 153 -35.27 6.48 19.36
C SER A 153 -34.64 5.23 20.00
N PHE A 154 -34.29 5.33 21.28
CA PHE A 154 -33.78 4.20 22.06
C PHE A 154 -34.87 3.60 22.96
N SER A 155 -34.90 2.27 23.03
CA SER A 155 -35.67 1.49 24.00
C SER A 155 -34.75 0.44 24.65
N SER A 156 -35.14 -0.11 25.80
CA SER A 156 -34.35 -1.12 26.53
C SER A 156 -35.14 -2.40 26.82
N VAL A 157 -34.44 -3.52 26.78
CA VAL A 157 -34.93 -4.87 27.05
C VAL A 157 -34.02 -5.52 28.09
N GLN A 158 -34.61 -5.79 29.25
CA GLN A 158 -33.95 -6.50 30.34
C GLN A 158 -33.98 -8.01 30.05
N LEU A 159 -32.80 -8.64 29.97
CA LEU A 159 -32.65 -10.06 29.59
C LEU A 159 -32.91 -11.02 30.76
N ASP A 160 -32.90 -10.51 31.99
CA ASP A 160 -33.14 -11.28 33.21
C ASP A 160 -33.82 -10.41 34.27
N GLY A 161 -34.95 -10.87 34.82
CA GLY A 161 -35.83 -10.05 35.68
C GLY A 161 -35.17 -9.51 36.96
N ASN A 162 -34.07 -10.11 37.41
CA ASN A 162 -33.21 -9.51 38.44
C ASN A 162 -32.24 -8.51 37.79
N ILE A 163 -32.39 -7.21 38.09
CA ILE A 163 -31.53 -6.13 37.56
C ILE A 163 -30.03 -6.35 37.84
N PHE A 164 -29.68 -7.05 38.92
CA PHE A 164 -28.30 -7.37 39.30
C PHE A 164 -27.79 -8.71 38.72
N SER A 165 -28.59 -9.40 37.90
CA SER A 165 -28.17 -10.64 37.26
C SER A 165 -27.00 -10.38 36.30
N PRO A 166 -25.91 -11.17 36.34
CA PRO A 166 -24.84 -11.06 35.35
C PRO A 166 -25.34 -11.40 33.94
N ALA A 167 -26.51 -12.04 33.82
CA ALA A 167 -27.16 -12.32 32.54
C ALA A 167 -27.84 -11.10 31.89
N ASN A 168 -27.78 -9.91 32.50
CA ASN A 168 -28.06 -8.63 31.84
C ASN A 168 -26.80 -7.97 31.24
N ARG A 169 -25.58 -8.39 31.62
CA ARG A 169 -24.35 -7.85 31.06
C ARG A 169 -24.04 -8.51 29.73
N VAL A 170 -24.40 -7.85 28.64
CA VAL A 170 -24.18 -8.33 27.28
C VAL A 170 -22.72 -8.15 26.88
N THR A 171 -22.12 -9.19 26.30
CA THR A 171 -20.74 -9.19 25.80
C THR A 171 -20.65 -9.36 24.29
N GLY A 172 -21.71 -9.88 23.66
CA GLY A 172 -21.74 -10.19 22.24
C GLY A 172 -23.17 -10.46 21.76
N ILE A 173 -23.45 -10.13 20.50
CA ILE A 173 -24.74 -10.33 19.84
C ILE A 173 -24.49 -10.86 18.43
N ALA A 174 -25.18 -11.92 18.03
CA ALA A 174 -25.19 -12.41 16.65
C ALA A 174 -26.59 -12.91 16.26
N GLY A 175 -27.12 -12.46 15.13
CA GLY A 175 -28.42 -12.89 14.61
C GLY A 175 -28.37 -14.18 13.80
N ASP A 176 -29.44 -14.97 13.84
CA ASP A 176 -29.65 -16.12 12.94
C ASP A 176 -30.52 -15.78 11.72
N SER A 177 -30.66 -16.74 10.80
CA SER A 177 -31.43 -16.61 9.55
C SER A 177 -32.95 -16.43 9.74
N HIS A 178 -33.46 -16.53 10.97
CA HIS A 178 -34.86 -16.31 11.33
C HIS A 178 -35.06 -14.97 12.05
N GLY A 179 -34.01 -14.16 12.19
CA GLY A 179 -34.04 -12.88 12.89
C GLY A 179 -34.04 -13.00 14.42
N ILE A 180 -33.69 -14.17 14.97
CA ILE A 180 -33.49 -14.32 16.42
C ILE A 180 -32.05 -13.90 16.74
N LEU A 181 -31.89 -13.04 17.75
CA LEU A 181 -30.59 -12.63 18.24
C LEU A 181 -30.13 -13.60 19.33
N TRP A 182 -28.92 -14.14 19.18
CA TRP A 182 -28.22 -14.94 20.18
C TRP A 182 -27.22 -14.04 20.90
N ILE A 183 -27.26 -14.06 22.23
CA ILE A 183 -26.63 -13.03 23.07
C ILE A 183 -25.75 -13.71 24.11
N SER A 184 -24.44 -13.51 24.02
CA SER A 184 -23.51 -13.91 25.06
C SER A 184 -23.55 -12.91 26.22
N THR A 185 -23.54 -13.43 27.44
CA THR A 185 -23.56 -12.63 28.66
C THR A 185 -22.63 -13.22 29.72
N LEU A 186 -22.30 -12.43 30.74
CA LEU A 186 -21.57 -12.92 31.91
C LEU A 186 -22.39 -13.88 32.79
N GLY A 187 -23.67 -14.11 32.47
CA GLY A 187 -24.57 -15.05 33.14
C GLY A 187 -25.13 -16.15 32.21
N GLY A 188 -24.42 -16.51 31.14
CA GLY A 188 -24.79 -17.57 30.21
C GLY A 188 -25.34 -17.10 28.87
N LEU A 189 -25.95 -18.02 28.12
CA LEU A 189 -26.53 -17.74 26.81
C LEU A 189 -28.00 -17.30 26.93
N LYS A 190 -28.32 -16.15 26.32
CA LYS A 190 -29.67 -15.63 26.13
C LYS A 190 -30.01 -15.63 24.65
N SER A 191 -31.29 -15.56 24.32
CA SER A 191 -31.73 -15.12 22.98
C SER A 191 -32.84 -14.09 23.07
N PHE A 192 -33.04 -13.32 22.02
CA PHE A 192 -34.11 -12.32 21.90
C PHE A 192 -34.75 -12.43 20.52
N ASN A 193 -36.07 -12.50 20.46
CA ASN A 193 -36.84 -12.46 19.22
C ASN A 193 -37.49 -11.06 19.06
N PRO A 194 -36.98 -10.18 18.16
CA PRO A 194 -37.47 -8.81 18.04
C PRO A 194 -38.94 -8.71 17.64
N LEU A 195 -39.44 -9.65 16.84
CA LEU A 195 -40.84 -9.68 16.36
C LEU A 195 -41.87 -9.96 17.48
N THR A 196 -41.43 -10.52 18.61
CA THR A 196 -42.32 -10.90 19.73
C THR A 196 -41.90 -10.30 21.08
N GLY A 197 -40.75 -9.61 21.14
CA GLY A 197 -40.14 -9.14 22.38
C GLY A 197 -39.69 -10.25 23.34
N LYS A 198 -39.75 -11.53 22.93
CA LYS A 198 -39.53 -12.66 23.82
C LYS A 198 -38.04 -12.94 24.04
N VAL A 199 -37.64 -13.03 25.30
CA VAL A 199 -36.30 -13.46 25.73
C VAL A 199 -36.29 -14.98 25.99
N GLY A 200 -35.28 -15.67 25.45
CA GLY A 200 -34.91 -17.05 25.76
C GLY A 200 -33.75 -17.12 26.76
N SER A 201 -33.59 -18.24 27.46
CA SER A 201 -32.49 -18.47 28.42
C SER A 201 -32.09 -19.93 28.40
N PHE A 202 -30.79 -20.20 28.26
CA PHE A 202 -30.25 -21.54 27.99
C PHE A 202 -29.21 -21.90 29.06
N PRO A 203 -29.61 -22.60 30.15
CA PRO A 203 -28.69 -23.03 31.19
C PRO A 203 -27.86 -24.26 30.75
N PRO A 204 -26.59 -24.38 31.19
CA PRO A 204 -25.79 -25.57 30.92
C PRO A 204 -26.36 -26.80 31.65
N GLN A 205 -26.45 -27.94 30.94
CA GLN A 205 -27.21 -29.12 31.38
C GLN A 205 -26.63 -29.86 32.61
N SER A 206 -25.45 -29.49 33.11
CA SER A 206 -24.61 -30.31 34.01
C SER A 206 -24.48 -29.79 35.45
N GLY A 207 -25.34 -28.86 35.89
CA GLY A 207 -25.37 -28.37 37.27
C GLY A 207 -24.18 -27.49 37.70
N ARG A 208 -23.24 -27.20 36.78
CA ARG A 208 -22.30 -26.08 36.94
C ARG A 208 -23.08 -24.75 36.98
N ALA A 209 -22.51 -23.75 37.65
CA ALA A 209 -22.99 -22.38 37.53
C ALA A 209 -22.93 -21.91 36.06
N ALA A 210 -23.75 -20.90 35.70
CA ALA A 210 -23.75 -20.36 34.34
C ALA A 210 -22.37 -19.78 33.99
N SER A 211 -21.76 -20.28 32.90
CA SER A 211 -20.48 -19.79 32.41
C SER A 211 -20.61 -18.36 31.89
N ALA A 212 -19.60 -17.53 32.19
CA ALA A 212 -19.45 -16.23 31.54
C ALA A 212 -18.94 -16.44 30.10
N TYR A 213 -19.71 -15.95 29.13
CA TYR A 213 -19.32 -15.94 27.72
C TYR A 213 -18.95 -14.52 27.30
N TYR A 214 -17.90 -14.38 26.51
CA TYR A 214 -17.29 -13.10 26.16
C TYR A 214 -17.45 -12.72 24.69
N ASN A 215 -17.69 -13.71 23.82
CA ASN A 215 -17.90 -13.53 22.40
C ASN A 215 -18.96 -14.53 21.92
N VAL A 216 -19.67 -14.21 20.83
CA VAL A 216 -20.58 -15.13 20.15
C VAL A 216 -20.42 -15.03 18.64
N ALA A 217 -20.45 -16.17 17.95
CA ALA A 217 -20.50 -16.25 16.49
C ALA A 217 -21.45 -17.38 16.07
N LEU A 218 -22.06 -17.27 14.88
CA LEU A 218 -22.92 -18.31 14.31
C LEU A 218 -22.34 -18.86 13.01
N VAL A 219 -22.50 -20.17 12.80
CA VAL A 219 -22.29 -20.83 11.50
C VAL A 219 -23.44 -21.80 11.26
N GLY A 220 -24.34 -21.45 10.35
CA GLY A 220 -25.61 -22.16 10.18
C GLY A 220 -26.47 -22.10 11.45
N ALA A 221 -26.90 -23.27 11.94
CA ALA A 221 -27.71 -23.42 13.16
C ALA A 221 -26.89 -23.66 14.44
N ARG A 222 -25.57 -23.42 14.42
CA ARG A 222 -24.68 -23.65 15.56
C ARG A 222 -24.11 -22.33 16.09
N VAL A 223 -24.18 -22.17 17.41
CA VAL A 223 -23.74 -20.99 18.16
C VAL A 223 -22.41 -21.32 18.85
N PHE A 224 -21.37 -20.54 18.57
CA PHE A 224 -20.03 -20.69 19.15
C PHE A 224 -19.78 -19.57 20.15
N LEU A 225 -19.28 -19.93 21.33
CA LEU A 225 -19.13 -19.04 22.47
C LEU A 225 -17.69 -19.02 22.98
N GLY A 226 -17.11 -17.82 23.07
CA GLY A 226 -15.77 -17.61 23.62
C GLY A 226 -15.78 -17.57 25.15
N THR A 227 -14.84 -18.26 25.79
CA THR A 227 -14.61 -18.20 27.24
C THR A 227 -13.19 -17.75 27.55
N MET A 228 -12.93 -17.38 28.81
CA MET A 228 -11.60 -17.02 29.32
C MET A 228 -10.87 -18.19 30.00
N THR A 229 -11.41 -19.42 29.94
CA THR A 229 -10.93 -20.57 30.75
C THR A 229 -11.09 -21.94 30.08
N ASP A 230 -12.26 -22.25 29.53
CA ASP A 230 -12.62 -23.57 28.98
C ASP A 230 -12.49 -23.63 27.43
N GLY A 231 -11.92 -22.61 26.78
CA GLY A 231 -11.81 -22.54 25.32
C GLY A 231 -13.13 -22.16 24.64
N ILE A 232 -13.48 -22.87 23.56
CA ILE A 232 -14.70 -22.64 22.76
C ILE A 232 -15.82 -23.59 23.24
N VAL A 233 -17.02 -23.06 23.45
CA VAL A 233 -18.23 -23.86 23.69
C VAL A 233 -19.16 -23.76 22.49
N GLU A 234 -19.63 -24.90 21.98
CA GLU A 234 -20.68 -25.03 20.97
C GLU A 234 -22.03 -25.21 21.66
N TYR A 235 -23.06 -24.54 21.14
CA TYR A 235 -24.47 -24.81 21.42
C TYR A 235 -25.19 -25.06 20.10
N ASP A 236 -25.75 -26.27 19.92
CA ASP A 236 -26.53 -26.62 18.74
C ASP A 236 -28.02 -26.29 18.99
N VAL A 237 -28.60 -25.46 18.12
CA VAL A 237 -29.98 -24.97 18.26
C VAL A 237 -31.01 -26.08 17.99
N ALA A 238 -30.64 -27.15 17.28
CA ALA A 238 -31.54 -28.25 16.92
C ALA A 238 -31.69 -29.30 18.03
N ASP A 239 -30.68 -29.51 18.89
CA ASP A 239 -30.75 -30.46 20.01
C ASP A 239 -30.71 -29.82 21.41
N GLY A 240 -30.31 -28.55 21.53
CA GLY A 240 -30.31 -27.81 22.80
C GLY A 240 -29.19 -28.21 23.77
N VAL A 241 -28.11 -28.82 23.27
CA VAL A 241 -26.98 -29.31 24.08
C VAL A 241 -25.77 -28.37 23.96
N PHE A 242 -25.19 -28.02 25.11
CA PHE A 242 -23.89 -27.36 25.21
C PHE A 242 -22.75 -28.39 25.19
N ARG A 243 -21.70 -28.13 24.42
CA ARG A 243 -20.53 -29.02 24.26
C ARG A 243 -19.23 -28.20 24.29
N PRO A 244 -18.15 -28.68 24.94
CA PRO A 244 -16.81 -28.22 24.61
C PRO A 244 -16.56 -28.51 23.12
N TYR A 245 -16.07 -27.51 22.38
CA TYR A 245 -15.77 -27.64 20.95
C TYR A 245 -14.29 -27.99 20.74
N ILE A 246 -13.74 -27.72 19.56
CA ILE A 246 -12.35 -28.02 19.21
C ILE A 246 -11.39 -27.26 20.12
N ASP A 247 -10.48 -27.98 20.78
CA ASP A 247 -9.37 -27.41 21.51
C ASP A 247 -8.36 -26.77 20.53
N VAL A 248 -8.18 -25.46 20.66
CA VAL A 248 -7.23 -24.66 19.87
C VAL A 248 -5.87 -24.50 20.57
N GLY A 249 -5.65 -25.13 21.72
CA GLY A 249 -4.42 -25.03 22.52
C GLY A 249 -4.37 -23.81 23.44
N CYS A 250 -5.46 -23.08 23.61
CA CYS A 250 -5.62 -22.03 24.62
C CYS A 250 -7.06 -21.95 25.14
N GLY A 251 -7.21 -21.81 26.45
CA GLY A 251 -8.52 -21.61 27.10
C GLY A 251 -9.07 -20.19 26.98
N VAL A 252 -8.24 -19.21 26.61
CA VAL A 252 -8.60 -17.79 26.51
C VAL A 252 -8.94 -17.43 25.06
N ILE A 253 -10.22 -17.48 24.74
CA ILE A 253 -10.77 -17.07 23.44
C ILE A 253 -11.12 -15.58 23.52
N SER A 254 -10.29 -14.73 22.92
CA SER A 254 -10.44 -13.28 22.95
C SER A 254 -11.38 -12.76 21.86
N SER A 255 -11.47 -13.46 20.73
CA SER A 255 -12.25 -13.02 19.56
C SER A 255 -12.77 -14.21 18.75
N LEU A 256 -14.00 -14.07 18.23
CA LEU A 256 -14.62 -15.00 17.29
C LEU A 256 -15.13 -14.19 16.08
N SER A 257 -14.85 -14.66 14.87
CA SER A 257 -15.32 -14.10 13.61
C SER A 257 -15.70 -15.24 12.64
N THR A 258 -16.45 -14.95 11.57
CA THR A 258 -17.04 -15.97 10.69
C THR A 258 -17.19 -15.45 9.27
N ASP A 259 -17.02 -16.32 8.26
CA ASP A 259 -17.34 -16.02 6.86
C ASP A 259 -18.84 -16.17 6.52
N GLY A 260 -19.65 -16.55 7.52
CA GLY A 260 -21.07 -16.83 7.40
C GLY A 260 -21.41 -18.15 6.70
N LYS A 261 -20.43 -18.99 6.38
CA LYS A 261 -20.61 -20.21 5.55
C LYS A 261 -20.12 -21.47 6.26
N ASP A 262 -18.83 -21.54 6.59
CA ASP A 262 -18.17 -22.72 7.15
C ASP A 262 -17.00 -22.40 8.08
N LEU A 263 -16.36 -21.24 7.92
CA LEU A 263 -15.13 -20.92 8.64
C LEU A 263 -15.41 -20.12 9.91
N LEU A 264 -15.07 -20.71 11.06
CA LEU A 264 -14.95 -20.01 12.33
C LEU A 264 -13.49 -19.58 12.51
N TYR A 265 -13.27 -18.28 12.66
CA TYR A 265 -11.98 -17.66 12.91
C TYR A 265 -11.86 -17.35 14.40
N VAL A 266 -10.82 -17.88 15.04
CA VAL A 266 -10.65 -17.87 16.49
C VAL A 266 -9.39 -17.09 16.83
N GLY A 267 -9.54 -15.93 17.47
CA GLY A 267 -8.45 -15.22 18.13
C GLY A 267 -8.28 -15.73 19.56
N THR A 268 -7.03 -15.95 19.98
CA THR A 268 -6.69 -16.37 21.33
C THR A 268 -5.67 -15.42 21.95
N ASP A 269 -5.74 -15.23 23.27
CA ASP A 269 -4.63 -14.60 23.99
C ASP A 269 -3.63 -15.69 24.41
N GLY A 270 -2.51 -15.76 23.69
CA GLY A 270 -1.39 -16.66 23.99
C GLY A 270 -1.13 -17.77 22.97
N ASN A 271 -2.02 -18.01 21.99
CA ASN A 271 -1.79 -19.04 20.96
C ASN A 271 -2.02 -18.61 19.50
N GLY A 272 -2.28 -17.33 19.22
CA GLY A 272 -2.44 -16.80 17.87
C GLY A 272 -3.86 -16.95 17.31
N VAL A 273 -3.97 -17.18 16.00
CA VAL A 273 -5.25 -17.28 15.25
C VAL A 273 -5.43 -18.67 14.67
N HIS A 274 -6.61 -19.26 14.85
CA HIS A 274 -6.97 -20.57 14.30
C HIS A 274 -8.19 -20.46 13.37
N PHE A 275 -8.17 -21.18 12.25
CA PHE A 275 -9.31 -21.27 11.32
C PHE A 275 -9.88 -22.69 11.44
N ILE A 276 -11.17 -22.80 11.77
CA ILE A 276 -11.88 -24.07 11.92
C ILE A 276 -12.92 -24.19 10.79
N SER A 277 -12.91 -25.31 10.07
CA SER A 277 -14.04 -25.71 9.24
C SER A 277 -15.09 -26.38 10.11
N VAL A 278 -16.28 -25.79 10.17
CA VAL A 278 -17.39 -26.23 11.03
C VAL A 278 -18.10 -27.47 10.47
N SER A 279 -18.11 -27.65 9.14
CA SER A 279 -18.60 -28.88 8.49
C SER A 279 -17.61 -30.05 8.57
N ALA A 280 -16.31 -29.79 8.44
CA ALA A 280 -15.28 -30.84 8.57
C ALA A 280 -14.83 -31.09 10.03
N ASN A 281 -15.29 -30.25 10.97
CA ASN A 281 -14.98 -30.31 12.41
C ASN A 281 -13.47 -30.43 12.71
N GLN A 282 -12.66 -29.59 12.06
CA GLN A 282 -11.19 -29.60 12.21
C GLN A 282 -10.58 -28.20 12.03
N ILE A 283 -9.43 -27.98 12.66
CA ILE A 283 -8.57 -26.82 12.39
C ILE A 283 -7.99 -26.99 10.99
N VAL A 284 -8.37 -26.12 10.05
CA VAL A 284 -7.87 -26.12 8.66
C VAL A 284 -6.68 -25.18 8.46
N ARG A 285 -6.44 -24.25 9.39
CA ARG A 285 -5.26 -23.37 9.39
C ARG A 285 -4.96 -22.86 10.79
N SER A 286 -3.72 -22.46 11.04
CA SER A 286 -3.37 -21.63 12.19
C SER A 286 -2.23 -20.69 11.83
N PHE A 287 -2.23 -19.49 12.40
CA PHE A 287 -1.13 -18.54 12.36
C PHE A 287 -0.66 -18.29 13.77
N ARG A 288 0.65 -18.46 13.99
CA ARG A 288 1.30 -18.33 15.29
C ARG A 288 2.62 -17.58 15.12
N HIS A 289 3.01 -16.88 16.17
CA HIS A 289 4.35 -16.39 16.37
C HIS A 289 5.20 -17.49 17.01
N ASP A 290 6.26 -17.92 16.33
CA ASP A 290 7.29 -18.81 16.87
C ASP A 290 8.64 -18.12 16.69
N THR A 291 9.47 -18.08 17.72
CA THR A 291 10.79 -17.43 17.67
C THR A 291 11.86 -18.29 16.98
N ASN A 292 11.53 -19.54 16.63
CA ASN A 292 12.45 -20.52 16.04
C ASN A 292 12.22 -20.75 14.53
N ALA A 293 11.24 -20.04 13.94
CA ALA A 293 10.87 -20.09 12.54
C ALA A 293 10.49 -18.67 12.05
N ASP A 294 10.28 -18.49 10.75
CA ASP A 294 9.71 -17.22 10.25
C ASP A 294 8.25 -17.08 10.77
N PRO A 295 7.95 -16.05 11.59
CA PRO A 295 6.66 -15.97 12.26
C PRO A 295 5.57 -15.50 11.28
N ALA A 296 4.48 -16.26 11.20
CA ALA A 296 3.37 -15.94 10.28
C ALA A 296 2.59 -14.68 10.69
N ILE A 297 2.63 -14.33 11.98
CA ILE A 297 2.04 -13.14 12.60
C ILE A 297 2.97 -12.63 13.70
N ARG A 298 2.91 -11.34 14.04
CA ARG A 298 3.89 -10.72 14.98
C ARG A 298 3.72 -11.10 16.45
N SER A 299 2.60 -11.70 16.85
CA SER A 299 2.32 -12.08 18.24
C SER A 299 1.29 -13.20 18.35
N ASN A 300 1.31 -13.92 19.48
CA ASN A 300 0.28 -14.88 19.86
C ASN A 300 -0.82 -14.27 20.75
N SER A 301 -0.64 -13.05 21.27
CA SER A 301 -1.64 -12.33 22.06
C SER A 301 -2.57 -11.53 21.17
N VAL A 302 -3.53 -12.23 20.56
CA VAL A 302 -4.55 -11.66 19.68
C VAL A 302 -5.71 -11.17 20.54
N TYR A 303 -6.18 -9.95 20.30
CA TYR A 303 -7.32 -9.34 20.99
C TYR A 303 -8.54 -9.22 20.08
N SER A 304 -8.35 -9.09 18.76
CA SER A 304 -9.45 -9.00 17.80
C SER A 304 -9.08 -9.68 16.47
N VAL A 305 -10.06 -10.34 15.84
CA VAL A 305 -9.94 -10.92 14.50
C VAL A 305 -11.17 -10.52 13.68
N LEU A 306 -10.95 -10.07 12.44
CA LEU A 306 -12.00 -9.89 11.45
C LEU A 306 -11.60 -10.61 10.16
N ALA A 307 -12.40 -11.59 9.75
CA ALA A 307 -12.46 -12.00 8.36
C ALA A 307 -13.50 -11.09 7.66
N ASP A 308 -13.07 -10.28 6.70
CA ASP A 308 -13.94 -9.26 6.10
C ASP A 308 -14.71 -9.76 4.87
N ARG A 309 -15.60 -8.89 4.38
CA ARG A 309 -16.53 -9.17 3.27
C ARG A 309 -15.85 -9.56 1.94
N ASP A 310 -14.57 -9.21 1.77
CA ASP A 310 -13.77 -9.48 0.57
C ASP A 310 -12.75 -10.61 0.80
N GLY A 311 -12.75 -11.23 1.99
CA GLY A 311 -11.88 -12.34 2.37
C GLY A 311 -10.53 -11.93 2.97
N LEU A 312 -10.31 -10.64 3.26
CA LEU A 312 -9.10 -10.21 3.97
C LEU A 312 -9.21 -10.57 5.45
N LEU A 313 -8.08 -10.93 6.04
CA LEU A 313 -7.93 -11.16 7.46
C LEU A 313 -7.25 -9.96 8.12
N TRP A 314 -7.87 -9.46 9.18
CA TRP A 314 -7.35 -8.40 10.06
C TRP A 314 -7.17 -8.99 11.47
N ILE A 315 -6.01 -8.78 12.08
CA ILE A 315 -5.63 -9.31 13.39
C ILE A 315 -5.12 -8.16 14.26
N GLY A 316 -5.87 -7.82 15.30
CA GLY A 316 -5.49 -6.82 16.30
C GLY A 316 -4.86 -7.49 17.52
N PHE A 317 -3.73 -6.96 17.99
CA PHE A 317 -2.95 -7.55 19.07
C PHE A 317 -3.03 -6.76 20.37
N TYR A 318 -2.62 -7.41 21.47
CA TYR A 318 -2.17 -6.71 22.66
C TYR A 318 -0.81 -6.02 22.39
N GLN A 319 -0.75 -4.71 22.62
CA GLN A 319 0.45 -3.86 22.60
C GLN A 319 1.27 -3.83 21.30
N LEU A 320 0.78 -4.43 20.22
CA LEU A 320 1.55 -4.58 18.97
C LEU A 320 0.80 -4.16 17.70
N GLY A 321 -0.39 -3.55 17.77
CA GLY A 321 -1.06 -2.96 16.60
C GLY A 321 -1.88 -3.98 15.77
N VAL A 322 -1.84 -3.86 14.43
CA VAL A 322 -2.65 -4.68 13.50
C VAL A 322 -1.81 -5.35 12.41
N ASP A 323 -1.83 -6.69 12.31
CA ASP A 323 -1.44 -7.41 11.09
C ASP A 323 -2.67 -7.55 10.18
N TYR A 324 -2.52 -7.28 8.88
CA TYR A 324 -3.60 -7.44 7.91
C TYR A 324 -3.12 -8.05 6.59
N SER A 325 -3.97 -8.83 5.93
CA SER A 325 -3.65 -9.45 4.64
C SER A 325 -3.90 -8.51 3.47
N LEU A 326 -3.04 -8.55 2.45
CA LEU A 326 -3.27 -7.80 1.20
C LEU A 326 -4.43 -8.38 0.38
N TYR A 327 -5.23 -7.51 -0.25
CA TYR A 327 -6.17 -7.94 -1.29
C TYR A 327 -5.39 -8.54 -2.48
N ARG A 328 -5.92 -9.62 -3.05
CA ARG A 328 -5.39 -10.25 -4.27
C ARG A 328 -6.53 -10.65 -5.19
N SER A 329 -6.43 -10.28 -6.47
CA SER A 329 -7.41 -10.72 -7.49
C SER A 329 -7.16 -12.14 -8.03
N HIS A 330 -6.03 -12.76 -7.65
CA HIS A 330 -5.54 -14.05 -8.15
C HIS A 330 -5.53 -14.14 -9.69
N LEU A 331 -5.36 -13.02 -10.38
CA LEU A 331 -5.27 -12.92 -11.84
C LEU A 331 -4.03 -13.68 -12.35
N PHE A 332 -2.89 -13.41 -11.72
CA PHE A 332 -1.65 -14.18 -11.82
C PHE A 332 -1.57 -15.25 -10.72
N GLN A 333 -0.84 -16.33 -10.99
CA GLN A 333 -0.64 -17.43 -10.05
C GLN A 333 0.79 -17.96 -10.12
N VAL A 334 1.41 -18.21 -8.96
CA VAL A 334 2.72 -18.89 -8.87
C VAL A 334 2.55 -20.38 -9.18
N TYR A 335 3.47 -20.95 -9.95
CA TYR A 335 3.41 -22.35 -10.34
C TYR A 335 3.52 -23.29 -9.12
N ARG A 336 2.54 -24.20 -9.01
CA ARG A 336 2.45 -25.26 -7.99
C ARG A 336 2.10 -26.59 -8.66
N PHE A 337 2.71 -27.68 -8.20
CA PHE A 337 2.53 -29.03 -8.74
C PHE A 337 1.78 -29.91 -7.72
N GLY A 338 0.48 -29.64 -7.60
CA GLY A 338 -0.33 -30.12 -6.47
C GLY A 338 0.22 -29.57 -5.14
N SER A 339 0.14 -30.37 -4.08
CA SER A 339 0.74 -30.08 -2.77
C SER A 339 2.24 -30.42 -2.67
N ARG A 340 2.86 -30.98 -3.72
CA ARG A 340 4.21 -31.56 -3.63
C ARG A 340 5.35 -30.57 -3.89
N PHE A 341 5.09 -29.48 -4.60
CA PHE A 341 6.11 -28.52 -5.01
C PHE A 341 5.50 -27.16 -5.38
N THR A 342 6.22 -26.08 -5.08
CA THR A 342 5.93 -24.71 -5.54
C THR A 342 7.22 -24.05 -6.01
N THR A 343 7.11 -23.07 -6.90
CA THR A 343 8.23 -22.16 -7.25
C THR A 343 8.27 -20.89 -6.42
N GLU A 344 7.33 -20.70 -5.50
CA GLU A 344 7.34 -19.62 -4.52
C GLU A 344 8.66 -19.65 -3.72
N GLY A 345 9.29 -18.48 -3.54
CA GLY A 345 10.64 -18.35 -2.98
C GLY A 345 11.79 -18.49 -3.99
N MET A 346 11.54 -18.90 -5.24
CA MET A 346 12.61 -19.25 -6.20
C MET A 346 12.85 -18.19 -7.27
N PRO A 347 14.08 -17.65 -7.42
CA PRO A 347 14.42 -16.75 -8.53
C PRO A 347 14.48 -17.50 -9.87
N VAL A 348 13.40 -17.49 -10.65
CA VAL A 348 13.30 -18.23 -11.92
C VAL A 348 13.93 -17.44 -13.05
N ARG A 349 14.88 -18.08 -13.74
CA ARG A 349 15.76 -17.45 -14.75
C ARG A 349 15.56 -17.98 -16.16
N THR A 350 15.09 -19.22 -16.30
CA THR A 350 14.80 -19.81 -17.60
C THR A 350 13.74 -20.91 -17.46
N VAL A 351 12.93 -21.09 -18.50
CA VAL A 351 11.96 -22.18 -18.61
C VAL A 351 12.03 -22.82 -20.00
N SER A 352 11.88 -24.14 -20.05
CA SER A 352 11.71 -24.91 -21.29
C SER A 352 10.58 -25.90 -21.09
N PHE A 353 9.52 -25.79 -21.90
CA PHE A 353 8.36 -26.68 -21.84
C PHE A 353 8.31 -27.60 -23.07
N HIS A 354 7.87 -28.85 -22.88
CA HIS A 354 7.58 -29.79 -23.96
C HIS A 354 6.34 -30.62 -23.61
N GLY A 355 5.18 -30.25 -24.16
CA GLY A 355 3.90 -30.88 -23.81
C GLY A 355 3.57 -30.71 -22.32
N LYS A 356 3.65 -31.81 -21.55
CA LYS A 356 3.46 -31.83 -20.09
C LYS A 356 4.75 -31.73 -19.28
N GLN A 357 5.91 -31.78 -19.94
CA GLN A 357 7.21 -31.65 -19.30
C GLN A 357 7.60 -30.18 -19.15
N LYS A 358 8.10 -29.81 -17.97
CA LYS A 358 8.62 -28.48 -17.64
C LYS A 358 10.01 -28.63 -17.04
N LEU A 359 10.99 -27.91 -17.59
CA LEU A 359 12.26 -27.63 -16.93
C LEU A 359 12.27 -26.16 -16.50
N ILE A 360 12.57 -25.92 -15.23
CA ILE A 360 12.58 -24.61 -14.58
C ILE A 360 13.98 -24.40 -14.00
N GLY A 361 14.76 -23.46 -14.58
CA GLY A 361 16.10 -23.11 -14.12
C GLY A 361 16.08 -21.89 -13.20
N THR A 362 16.75 -21.97 -12.06
CA THR A 362 16.80 -20.93 -11.02
C THR A 362 18.24 -20.43 -10.81
N ARG A 363 18.46 -19.65 -9.76
CA ARG A 363 19.82 -19.31 -9.28
C ARG A 363 20.53 -20.51 -8.61
N ASP A 364 19.77 -21.47 -8.11
CA ASP A 364 20.23 -22.43 -7.11
C ASP A 364 20.15 -23.89 -7.61
N GLY A 365 19.72 -24.08 -8.86
CA GLY A 365 19.66 -25.36 -9.56
C GLY A 365 18.65 -25.35 -10.70
N PHE A 366 18.22 -26.52 -11.15
CA PHE A 366 16.99 -26.66 -11.95
C PHE A 366 16.06 -27.73 -11.39
N ILE A 367 14.79 -27.58 -11.69
CA ILE A 367 13.74 -28.55 -11.38
C ILE A 367 13.17 -29.06 -12.70
N PHE A 368 13.11 -30.38 -12.85
CA PHE A 368 12.36 -31.04 -13.92
C PHE A 368 11.07 -31.62 -13.36
N ILE A 369 9.97 -31.45 -14.09
CA ILE A 369 8.63 -31.94 -13.75
C ILE A 369 7.98 -32.52 -15.01
N ASP A 370 7.39 -33.71 -14.89
CA ASP A 370 6.48 -34.28 -15.88
C ASP A 370 5.06 -34.39 -15.28
N GLU A 371 4.15 -33.54 -15.77
CA GLU A 371 2.76 -33.51 -15.30
C GLU A 371 1.93 -34.69 -15.80
N ALA A 372 2.42 -35.48 -16.78
CA ALA A 372 1.65 -36.59 -17.34
C ALA A 372 1.72 -37.87 -16.49
N ASP A 373 2.87 -38.13 -15.86
CA ASP A 373 3.12 -39.32 -15.02
C ASP A 373 3.43 -38.99 -13.55
N GLY A 374 3.54 -37.70 -13.21
CA GLY A 374 3.71 -37.24 -11.84
C GLY A 374 5.16 -37.19 -11.36
N ARG A 375 6.17 -37.49 -12.19
CA ARG A 375 7.59 -37.39 -11.82
C ARG A 375 8.01 -35.93 -11.61
N PHE A 376 8.84 -35.70 -10.60
CA PHE A 376 9.63 -34.46 -10.47
C PHE A 376 11.00 -34.77 -9.86
N LYS A 377 11.99 -33.92 -10.12
CA LYS A 377 13.34 -34.00 -9.54
C LYS A 377 14.05 -32.65 -9.59
N THR A 378 14.69 -32.28 -8.49
CA THR A 378 15.59 -31.11 -8.38
C THR A 378 17.03 -31.54 -8.61
N PHE A 379 17.84 -30.63 -9.17
CA PHE A 379 19.27 -30.80 -9.44
C PHE A 379 20.01 -29.52 -9.00
N ASP A 380 20.93 -29.66 -8.05
CA ASP A 380 21.60 -28.56 -7.34
C ASP A 380 23.11 -28.87 -7.13
N THR A 381 23.80 -28.07 -6.32
CA THR A 381 25.20 -28.34 -5.92
C THR A 381 25.24 -29.36 -4.77
N PRO A 382 26.09 -30.41 -4.82
CA PRO A 382 27.26 -30.55 -5.69
C PRO A 382 27.05 -31.38 -6.97
N GLN A 383 25.82 -31.78 -7.33
CA GLN A 383 25.59 -32.53 -8.57
C GLN A 383 25.89 -31.68 -9.82
N LEU A 384 25.65 -30.37 -9.74
CA LEU A 384 26.05 -29.38 -10.74
C LEU A 384 27.32 -28.64 -10.28
N ARG A 385 28.27 -28.37 -11.20
CA ARG A 385 29.44 -27.50 -10.92
C ARG A 385 29.07 -26.04 -10.65
N ALA A 386 27.91 -25.61 -11.15
CA ALA A 386 27.39 -24.26 -10.94
C ALA A 386 25.86 -24.33 -10.85
N SER A 387 25.30 -23.71 -9.81
CA SER A 387 23.87 -23.69 -9.54
C SER A 387 23.10 -22.69 -10.41
N ILE A 388 23.76 -21.62 -10.86
CA ILE A 388 23.12 -20.49 -11.55
C ILE A 388 22.81 -20.88 -12.99
N ILE A 389 21.58 -21.33 -13.23
CA ILE A 389 21.06 -21.62 -14.56
C ILE A 389 20.61 -20.32 -15.22
N ILE A 390 21.00 -20.10 -16.47
CA ILE A 390 20.72 -18.86 -17.20
C ILE A 390 20.07 -19.08 -18.56
N SER A 391 20.18 -20.27 -19.13
CA SER A 391 19.48 -20.64 -20.37
C SER A 391 19.07 -22.11 -20.38
N SER A 392 18.01 -22.41 -21.13
CA SER A 392 17.54 -23.76 -21.37
C SER A 392 16.92 -23.87 -22.76
N CYS A 393 16.97 -25.07 -23.35
CA CYS A 393 16.31 -25.40 -24.60
C CYS A 393 15.95 -26.89 -24.61
N TYR A 394 14.73 -27.25 -25.01
CA TYR A 394 14.40 -28.64 -25.35
C TYR A 394 14.73 -28.90 -26.82
N PHE A 395 15.55 -29.92 -27.09
CA PHE A 395 16.02 -30.25 -28.43
C PHE A 395 16.27 -31.76 -28.54
N SER A 396 15.84 -32.36 -29.65
CA SER A 396 16.08 -33.78 -30.00
C SER A 396 15.85 -34.80 -28.87
N GLY A 397 14.80 -34.60 -28.05
CA GLY A 397 14.41 -35.50 -26.97
C GLY A 397 15.12 -35.30 -25.63
N LYS A 398 16.04 -34.33 -25.52
CA LYS A 398 16.75 -33.95 -24.30
C LYS A 398 16.57 -32.46 -24.00
N TYR A 399 16.93 -32.04 -22.79
CA TYR A 399 17.05 -30.62 -22.44
C TYR A 399 18.51 -30.22 -22.36
N TYR A 400 18.88 -29.11 -23.00
CA TYR A 400 20.21 -28.50 -22.95
C TYR A 400 20.14 -27.32 -21.99
N ILE A 401 21.09 -27.22 -21.05
CA ILE A 401 21.01 -26.35 -19.88
C ILE A 401 22.31 -25.53 -19.78
N GLY A 402 22.21 -24.23 -19.96
CA GLY A 402 23.34 -23.30 -19.90
C GLY A 402 23.46 -22.61 -18.55
N THR A 403 24.67 -22.60 -17.99
CA THR A 403 24.95 -22.04 -16.66
C THR A 403 25.89 -20.85 -16.70
N TYR A 404 25.94 -20.10 -15.61
CA TYR A 404 26.90 -19.03 -15.41
C TYR A 404 28.20 -19.58 -14.79
N GLY A 405 29.15 -20.00 -15.65
CA GLY A 405 30.50 -20.42 -15.26
C GLY A 405 30.73 -21.94 -15.21
N GLY A 406 29.69 -22.74 -15.05
CA GLY A 406 29.76 -24.22 -15.04
C GLY A 406 29.60 -24.89 -16.41
N GLY A 407 29.59 -24.11 -17.50
CA GLY A 407 29.39 -24.61 -18.85
C GLY A 407 27.95 -25.03 -19.16
N MET A 408 27.81 -26.06 -20.00
CA MET A 408 26.53 -26.59 -20.50
C MET A 408 26.34 -28.06 -20.08
N TYR A 409 25.14 -28.38 -19.62
CA TYR A 409 24.71 -29.74 -19.32
C TYR A 409 23.69 -30.21 -20.35
N VAL A 410 23.52 -31.53 -20.43
CA VAL A 410 22.40 -32.17 -21.10
C VAL A 410 21.63 -32.99 -20.06
N PHE A 411 20.31 -32.88 -20.05
CA PHE A 411 19.42 -33.61 -19.16
C PHE A 411 18.50 -34.52 -19.96
N ASN A 412 18.39 -35.77 -19.54
CA ASN A 412 17.56 -36.79 -20.18
C ASN A 412 16.23 -36.97 -19.41
N PRO A 413 15.09 -36.49 -19.93
CA PRO A 413 13.80 -36.59 -19.24
C PRO A 413 13.26 -38.03 -19.13
N ARG A 414 13.87 -39.01 -19.81
CA ARG A 414 13.49 -40.43 -19.70
C ARG A 414 14.21 -41.12 -18.54
N THR A 415 15.50 -40.88 -18.34
CA THR A 415 16.29 -41.52 -17.26
C THR A 415 16.42 -40.67 -16.00
N LEU A 416 16.08 -39.37 -16.08
CA LEU A 416 16.28 -38.38 -15.01
C LEU A 416 17.76 -38.20 -14.60
N GLU A 417 18.65 -38.36 -15.58
CA GLU A 417 20.10 -38.16 -15.47
C GLU A 417 20.50 -36.82 -16.09
N VAL A 418 21.58 -36.23 -15.56
CA VAL A 418 22.23 -35.05 -16.12
C VAL A 418 23.68 -35.40 -16.43
N GLU A 419 24.15 -35.03 -17.62
CA GLU A 419 25.48 -35.31 -18.16
C GLU A 419 26.14 -34.00 -18.64
N ASP A 420 27.47 -33.98 -18.76
CA ASP A 420 28.17 -32.87 -19.39
C ASP A 420 27.86 -32.83 -20.89
N PHE A 421 27.70 -31.63 -21.45
CA PHE A 421 27.68 -31.50 -22.91
C PHE A 421 29.06 -31.86 -23.48
N TYR A 422 29.11 -32.93 -24.26
CA TYR A 422 30.32 -33.35 -24.94
C TYR A 422 30.71 -32.35 -26.05
N SER A 423 31.93 -31.84 -25.96
CA SER A 423 32.58 -31.02 -26.97
C SER A 423 34.06 -31.36 -27.00
N SER A 424 34.69 -31.27 -28.18
CA SER A 424 36.14 -31.33 -28.32
C SER A 424 36.86 -30.15 -27.66
N GLU A 425 36.14 -29.08 -27.35
CA GLU A 425 36.62 -27.85 -26.73
C GLU A 425 36.04 -27.69 -25.31
N PRO A 426 36.82 -27.91 -24.24
CA PRO A 426 36.32 -27.85 -22.86
C PRO A 426 35.85 -26.46 -22.40
N TYR A 427 36.32 -25.39 -23.05
CA TYR A 427 35.84 -24.02 -22.82
C TYR A 427 35.09 -23.54 -24.08
N PRO A 428 33.86 -23.02 -23.98
CA PRO A 428 33.13 -22.66 -22.76
C PRO A 428 32.30 -23.81 -22.12
N PHE A 429 32.23 -24.99 -22.74
CA PHE A 429 31.19 -25.99 -22.41
C PHE A 429 31.32 -26.71 -21.07
N LYS A 430 32.48 -26.68 -20.41
CA LYS A 430 32.69 -27.27 -19.07
C LYS A 430 32.87 -26.24 -17.96
N ASN A 431 33.57 -25.14 -18.26
CA ASN A 431 33.99 -24.10 -17.32
C ASN A 431 33.79 -22.67 -17.90
N GLY A 432 32.61 -22.37 -18.43
CA GLY A 432 32.32 -21.08 -19.08
C GLY A 432 30.86 -20.64 -18.95
N HIS A 433 30.51 -19.51 -19.60
CA HIS A 433 29.17 -18.93 -19.54
C HIS A 433 28.38 -19.24 -20.82
N ILE A 434 27.18 -19.79 -20.66
CA ILE A 434 26.30 -20.24 -21.74
C ILE A 434 24.99 -19.45 -21.66
N PHE A 435 24.98 -18.26 -22.27
CA PHE A 435 23.97 -17.23 -22.04
C PHE A 435 22.64 -17.52 -22.75
N CYS A 436 22.66 -18.15 -23.92
CA CYS A 436 21.45 -18.55 -24.65
C CYS A 436 21.66 -19.84 -25.46
N ILE A 437 20.60 -20.64 -25.61
CA ILE A 437 20.58 -21.90 -26.36
C ILE A 437 19.28 -21.93 -27.18
N ARG A 438 19.38 -22.17 -28.49
CA ARG A 438 18.25 -22.07 -29.43
C ARG A 438 18.37 -23.09 -30.56
N SER A 439 17.26 -23.73 -30.93
CA SER A 439 17.18 -24.50 -32.18
C SER A 439 16.72 -23.61 -33.34
N ASP A 440 17.32 -23.80 -34.53
CA ASP A 440 16.73 -23.28 -35.77
C ASP A 440 15.74 -24.30 -36.40
N ARG A 441 15.15 -23.95 -37.55
CA ARG A 441 14.25 -24.82 -38.33
C ARG A 441 14.99 -25.92 -39.12
N GLU A 442 16.31 -25.80 -39.24
CA GLU A 442 17.21 -26.66 -40.00
C GLU A 442 17.86 -27.74 -39.11
N GLY A 443 17.32 -27.97 -37.91
CA GLY A 443 17.82 -28.97 -36.97
C GLY A 443 19.18 -28.64 -36.36
N CYS A 444 19.61 -27.38 -36.35
CA CYS A 444 20.86 -26.96 -35.69
C CYS A 444 20.59 -26.40 -34.29
N LEU A 445 21.46 -26.73 -33.33
CA LEU A 445 21.49 -26.14 -32.00
C LEU A 445 22.52 -25.01 -31.96
N TRP A 446 22.05 -23.78 -31.83
CA TRP A 446 22.85 -22.57 -31.70
C TRP A 446 23.04 -22.20 -30.22
N VAL A 447 24.27 -21.81 -29.86
CA VAL A 447 24.66 -21.54 -28.47
C VAL A 447 25.46 -20.24 -28.38
N GLY A 448 24.94 -19.26 -27.63
CA GLY A 448 25.59 -17.99 -27.36
C GLY A 448 26.38 -18.03 -26.05
N THR A 449 27.64 -17.59 -26.10
CA THR A 449 28.61 -17.82 -25.02
C THR A 449 29.50 -16.61 -24.76
N SER A 450 30.34 -16.69 -23.73
CA SER A 450 31.48 -15.78 -23.51
C SER A 450 32.63 -15.95 -24.51
N ASN A 451 32.56 -16.94 -25.42
CA ASN A 451 33.54 -17.20 -26.47
C ASN A 451 32.91 -17.18 -27.88
N GLY A 452 31.94 -16.28 -28.09
CA GLY A 452 31.23 -16.12 -29.35
C GLY A 452 30.04 -17.06 -29.53
N LEU A 453 29.67 -17.27 -30.79
CA LEU A 453 28.48 -18.01 -31.22
C LEU A 453 28.88 -19.39 -31.79
N TYR A 454 28.26 -20.45 -31.30
CA TYR A 454 28.47 -21.82 -31.77
C TYR A 454 27.21 -22.35 -32.46
N CYS A 455 27.40 -23.23 -33.45
CA CYS A 455 26.32 -23.92 -34.15
C CYS A 455 26.68 -25.41 -34.24
N PHE A 456 25.81 -26.26 -33.69
CA PHE A 456 25.93 -27.71 -33.70
C PHE A 456 24.84 -28.36 -34.53
N ARG A 457 25.13 -29.51 -35.15
CA ARG A 457 24.14 -30.38 -35.79
C ARG A 457 24.53 -31.83 -35.49
N ASP A 458 23.54 -32.65 -35.12
CA ASP A 458 23.73 -34.07 -34.75
C ASP A 458 24.79 -34.34 -33.66
N GLY A 459 25.10 -33.32 -32.85
CA GLY A 459 26.13 -33.34 -31.81
C GLY A 459 27.49 -32.77 -32.22
N GLU A 460 27.76 -32.63 -33.52
CA GLU A 460 29.03 -32.09 -34.02
C GLU A 460 29.01 -30.56 -34.17
N LYS A 461 30.14 -29.90 -33.90
CA LYS A 461 30.32 -28.45 -34.07
C LYS A 461 30.49 -28.12 -35.56
N ILE A 462 29.44 -27.67 -36.22
CA ILE A 462 29.49 -27.32 -37.66
C ILE A 462 29.96 -25.88 -37.92
N ARG A 463 29.75 -24.93 -37.00
CA ARG A 463 30.29 -23.55 -37.10
C ARG A 463 30.61 -22.96 -35.73
N HIS A 464 31.55 -22.03 -35.72
CA HIS A 464 31.92 -21.18 -34.59
C HIS A 464 32.27 -19.80 -35.12
N PHE A 465 31.75 -18.74 -34.49
CA PHE A 465 31.99 -17.36 -34.87
C PHE A 465 32.55 -16.57 -33.68
N GLN A 466 33.70 -15.94 -33.87
CA GLN A 466 34.33 -15.03 -32.91
C GLN A 466 34.49 -13.64 -33.55
N SER A 467 34.56 -12.59 -32.73
CA SER A 467 34.61 -11.20 -33.24
C SER A 467 35.91 -10.84 -33.96
N ALA A 468 37.00 -11.62 -33.78
CA ALA A 468 38.27 -11.39 -34.47
C ALA A 468 38.19 -11.73 -35.97
N ASP A 469 37.53 -12.85 -36.30
CA ASP A 469 37.58 -13.44 -37.65
C ASP A 469 36.26 -13.30 -38.43
N THR A 470 35.22 -12.72 -37.84
CA THR A 470 33.85 -12.70 -38.40
C THR A 470 33.16 -11.35 -38.29
N LYS A 471 31.87 -11.27 -38.66
CA LYS A 471 31.00 -10.09 -38.45
C LYS A 471 30.09 -10.22 -37.23
N LEU A 472 30.45 -11.09 -36.28
CA LEU A 472 29.89 -11.05 -34.93
C LEU A 472 30.45 -9.82 -34.18
N PRO A 473 29.62 -8.94 -33.59
CA PRO A 473 30.11 -7.85 -32.75
C PRO A 473 30.77 -8.36 -31.45
N GLU A 474 31.55 -7.51 -30.79
CA GLU A 474 32.32 -7.89 -29.62
C GLU A 474 31.48 -8.26 -28.38
N GLY A 475 32.10 -9.02 -27.47
CA GLY A 475 31.57 -9.37 -26.16
C GLY A 475 30.73 -10.64 -26.10
N ASN A 476 30.06 -10.83 -24.96
CA ASN A 476 29.19 -11.97 -24.71
C ASN A 476 28.00 -12.00 -25.68
N VAL A 477 27.70 -13.14 -26.30
CA VAL A 477 26.46 -13.32 -27.08
C VAL A 477 25.32 -13.62 -26.12
N TYR A 478 24.36 -12.69 -25.97
CA TYR A 478 23.24 -12.85 -25.03
C TYR A 478 21.97 -13.38 -25.68
N GLU A 479 21.76 -13.12 -26.96
CA GLU A 479 20.50 -13.45 -27.64
C GLU A 479 20.72 -14.03 -29.03
N ILE A 480 19.87 -15.00 -29.37
CA ILE A 480 19.74 -15.63 -30.68
C ILE A 480 18.23 -15.77 -30.94
N PHE A 481 17.69 -15.04 -31.91
CA PHE A 481 16.27 -15.12 -32.27
C PHE A 481 16.09 -15.39 -33.76
N PHE A 482 15.39 -16.46 -34.13
CA PHE A 482 15.10 -16.77 -35.53
C PHE A 482 13.72 -16.25 -35.92
N ASP A 483 13.68 -15.29 -36.85
CA ASP A 483 12.43 -14.71 -37.34
C ASP A 483 11.69 -15.65 -38.31
N SER A 484 10.46 -15.27 -38.65
CA SER A 484 9.58 -16.00 -39.56
C SER A 484 10.21 -16.25 -40.95
N THR A 485 11.12 -15.39 -41.39
CA THR A 485 11.88 -15.50 -42.65
C THR A 485 13.11 -16.41 -42.54
N GLY A 486 13.46 -16.87 -41.34
CA GLY A 486 14.59 -17.75 -41.06
C GLY A 486 15.91 -17.03 -40.78
N LYS A 487 15.92 -15.69 -40.71
CA LYS A 487 17.13 -14.93 -40.33
C LYS A 487 17.36 -15.03 -38.83
N GLY A 488 18.62 -15.17 -38.42
CA GLY A 488 19.01 -15.20 -37.01
C GLY A 488 19.47 -13.84 -36.52
N TRP A 489 18.74 -13.24 -35.59
CA TRP A 489 19.10 -12.01 -34.89
C TRP A 489 20.03 -12.34 -33.73
N ILE A 490 21.30 -11.93 -33.83
CA ILE A 490 22.35 -12.26 -32.87
C ILE A 490 22.75 -11.00 -32.10
N CYS A 491 22.44 -10.93 -30.81
CA CYS A 491 22.73 -9.76 -29.97
C CYS A 491 23.86 -10.06 -28.98
N THR A 492 24.79 -9.11 -28.85
CA THR A 492 25.97 -9.21 -27.97
C THR A 492 26.02 -8.04 -26.96
N GLU A 493 27.06 -7.99 -26.12
CA GLU A 493 27.35 -6.85 -25.25
C GLU A 493 27.47 -5.52 -26.03
N ASN A 494 28.13 -5.54 -27.20
CA ASN A 494 28.53 -4.34 -27.94
C ASN A 494 27.75 -4.11 -29.26
N GLY A 495 26.65 -4.83 -29.50
CA GLY A 495 25.76 -4.58 -30.65
C GLY A 495 25.04 -5.82 -31.17
N MET A 496 24.62 -5.79 -32.44
CA MET A 496 23.81 -6.84 -33.07
C MET A 496 24.24 -7.11 -34.52
N CYS A 497 24.10 -8.35 -34.98
CA CYS A 497 24.23 -8.73 -36.40
C CYS A 497 23.15 -9.74 -36.82
N ILE A 498 23.00 -9.93 -38.14
CA ILE A 498 22.02 -10.86 -38.73
C ILE A 498 22.77 -12.05 -39.36
N TRP A 499 22.42 -13.26 -38.95
CA TRP A 499 22.68 -14.50 -39.69
C TRP A 499 21.73 -14.59 -40.89
N ASP A 500 22.30 -14.58 -42.09
CA ASP A 500 21.57 -14.83 -43.33
C ASP A 500 21.74 -16.31 -43.73
N PRO A 501 20.67 -17.14 -43.69
CA PRO A 501 20.74 -18.55 -44.06
C PRO A 501 21.03 -18.77 -45.56
N SER A 502 20.73 -17.80 -46.44
CA SER A 502 20.97 -17.93 -47.88
C SER A 502 22.45 -17.84 -48.26
N THR A 503 23.26 -17.10 -47.48
CA THR A 503 24.71 -17.00 -47.66
C THR A 503 25.52 -17.63 -46.53
N LEU A 504 24.85 -18.32 -45.60
CA LEU A 504 25.43 -19.02 -44.45
C LEU A 504 26.46 -18.15 -43.68
N SER A 505 26.16 -16.88 -43.48
CA SER A 505 27.11 -15.88 -42.95
C SER A 505 26.45 -14.79 -42.11
N LEU A 506 27.24 -14.21 -41.20
CA LEU A 506 26.84 -13.07 -40.37
C LEU A 506 27.03 -11.75 -41.11
N ARG A 507 26.09 -10.81 -40.95
CA ARG A 507 26.11 -9.48 -41.56
C ARG A 507 25.82 -8.41 -40.51
N ALA A 508 26.76 -7.48 -40.31
CA ALA A 508 26.62 -6.35 -39.38
C ALA A 508 26.33 -5.01 -40.08
N ASN A 509 26.68 -4.87 -41.37
CA ASN A 509 26.55 -3.61 -42.12
C ASN A 509 25.24 -3.52 -42.92
N VAL A 510 24.15 -4.10 -42.41
CA VAL A 510 22.85 -4.22 -43.10
C VAL A 510 21.72 -3.41 -42.47
N PHE A 511 21.99 -2.73 -41.35
CA PHE A 511 21.02 -1.92 -40.64
C PHE A 511 21.00 -0.48 -41.17
N PRO A 512 19.82 0.17 -41.24
CA PRO A 512 19.71 1.58 -41.61
C PRO A 512 20.22 2.50 -40.50
N GLU A 513 20.42 3.78 -40.84
CA GLU A 513 20.76 4.81 -39.85
C GLU A 513 19.62 4.99 -38.82
N GLY A 514 19.97 5.20 -37.55
CA GLY A 514 19.02 5.31 -36.44
C GLY A 514 18.50 3.98 -35.88
N PHE A 515 18.91 2.83 -36.44
CA PHE A 515 18.51 1.51 -35.93
C PHE A 515 19.26 1.11 -34.64
N ILE A 516 18.65 0.24 -33.83
CA ILE A 516 19.14 -0.15 -32.49
C ILE A 516 20.39 -1.06 -32.47
N ASN A 517 20.99 -1.39 -33.61
CA ASN A 517 22.02 -2.43 -33.72
C ASN A 517 23.38 -2.13 -33.06
N ARG A 518 23.56 -0.92 -32.51
CA ARG A 518 24.73 -0.53 -31.71
C ARG A 518 24.51 -0.65 -30.20
N GLU A 519 23.32 -1.06 -29.78
CA GLU A 519 22.94 -1.18 -28.39
C GLU A 519 22.85 -2.64 -27.94
N LYS A 520 23.01 -2.85 -26.63
CA LYS A 520 22.94 -4.14 -25.97
C LYS A 520 21.48 -4.61 -25.84
N VAL A 521 21.00 -5.29 -26.87
CA VAL A 521 19.68 -5.93 -26.86
C VAL A 521 19.71 -7.20 -26.00
N ARG A 522 18.76 -7.30 -25.07
CA ARG A 522 18.61 -8.41 -24.09
C ARG A 522 17.64 -9.49 -24.56
N MET A 523 16.66 -9.12 -25.39
CA MET A 523 15.68 -10.03 -25.98
C MET A 523 15.15 -9.47 -27.31
N VAL A 524 14.88 -10.36 -28.25
CA VAL A 524 14.14 -10.08 -29.50
C VAL A 524 12.89 -10.96 -29.53
N TYR A 525 11.78 -10.41 -30.00
CA TYR A 525 10.51 -11.11 -30.14
C TYR A 525 9.85 -10.72 -31.47
N GLU A 526 9.15 -11.65 -32.12
CA GLU A 526 8.32 -11.37 -33.30
C GLU A 526 6.86 -11.63 -32.95
N SER A 527 5.99 -10.65 -33.19
CA SER A 527 4.55 -10.82 -33.07
C SER A 527 3.97 -11.65 -34.23
N SER A 528 2.77 -12.19 -34.01
CA SER A 528 1.98 -12.86 -35.05
C SER A 528 1.37 -11.91 -36.10
N ASP A 529 1.80 -10.64 -36.13
CA ASP A 529 1.62 -9.69 -37.23
C ASP A 529 2.95 -9.19 -37.83
N HIS A 530 4.05 -9.92 -37.55
CA HIS A 530 5.39 -9.70 -38.12
C HIS A 530 6.06 -8.36 -37.76
N ARG A 531 5.73 -7.82 -36.58
CA ARG A 531 6.50 -6.74 -35.93
C ARG A 531 7.58 -7.35 -35.04
N LEU A 532 8.81 -6.87 -35.22
CA LEU A 532 9.95 -7.20 -34.36
C LEU A 532 10.00 -6.23 -33.18
N LEU A 533 10.04 -6.78 -31.97
CA LEU A 533 10.16 -6.07 -30.70
C LEU A 533 11.55 -6.34 -30.12
N PHE A 534 12.32 -5.29 -29.87
CA PHE A 534 13.66 -5.32 -29.33
C PHE A 534 13.67 -4.71 -27.93
N LEU A 535 14.12 -5.49 -26.94
CA LEU A 535 14.24 -5.06 -25.55
C LEU A 535 15.72 -4.75 -25.25
N PRO A 536 16.15 -3.48 -25.26
CA PRO A 536 17.50 -3.11 -24.83
C PRO A 536 17.66 -3.24 -23.31
N GLU A 537 18.90 -3.40 -22.85
CA GLU A 537 19.21 -3.41 -21.40
C GLU A 537 18.83 -2.08 -20.71
N LYS A 538 18.83 -0.98 -21.48
CA LYS A 538 18.54 0.38 -21.02
C LYS A 538 17.72 1.13 -22.08
N GLY A 539 16.73 1.90 -21.64
CA GLY A 539 15.86 2.69 -22.52
C GLY A 539 14.59 1.96 -22.96
N SER A 540 13.72 2.69 -23.65
CA SER A 540 12.38 2.24 -24.04
C SER A 540 12.39 1.15 -25.12
N LEU A 541 11.29 0.38 -25.19
CA LEU A 541 11.02 -0.62 -26.24
C LEU A 541 11.31 -0.06 -27.64
N PHE A 542 11.94 -0.84 -28.51
CA PHE A 542 12.15 -0.49 -29.91
C PHE A 542 11.41 -1.49 -30.80
N VAL A 543 10.69 -0.99 -31.80
CA VAL A 543 9.83 -1.79 -32.69
C VAL A 543 10.23 -1.56 -34.14
N SER A 544 10.17 -2.60 -34.98
CA SER A 544 10.46 -2.55 -36.43
C SER A 544 9.54 -3.47 -37.21
N ASP A 545 9.26 -3.16 -38.48
CA ASP A 545 8.84 -4.17 -39.46
C ASP A 545 10.02 -5.08 -39.88
N LEU A 546 9.74 -6.25 -40.47
CA LEU A 546 10.76 -7.18 -41.00
C LEU A 546 11.64 -6.62 -42.15
N SER A 547 11.24 -5.50 -42.76
CA SER A 547 11.97 -4.84 -43.86
C SER A 547 12.95 -3.76 -43.39
N LEU A 548 12.91 -3.43 -42.10
CA LEU A 548 13.69 -2.38 -41.42
C LEU A 548 13.43 -0.98 -42.00
N LYS A 549 12.22 -0.72 -42.50
CA LYS A 549 11.83 0.58 -43.06
C LYS A 549 11.06 1.44 -42.08
N ASN A 550 10.07 0.86 -41.41
CA ASN A 550 9.31 1.51 -40.36
C ASN A 550 9.78 0.97 -39.01
N PHE A 551 10.51 1.79 -38.25
CA PHE A 551 10.99 1.46 -36.92
C PHE A 551 11.01 2.70 -36.02
N GLY A 552 11.01 2.48 -34.70
CA GLY A 552 11.05 3.56 -33.72
C GLY A 552 11.02 3.07 -32.28
N ARG A 553 11.13 4.00 -31.33
CA ARG A 553 10.97 3.72 -29.90
C ARG A 553 9.55 3.98 -29.43
N VAL A 554 9.04 3.07 -28.61
CA VAL A 554 7.72 3.10 -27.98
C VAL A 554 7.88 3.18 -26.47
N GLY A 555 7.01 3.92 -25.79
CA GLY A 555 6.92 3.94 -24.33
C GLY A 555 7.55 5.15 -23.61
N LYS A 556 8.18 6.09 -24.32
CA LYS A 556 8.61 7.37 -23.74
C LYS A 556 7.38 8.16 -23.25
N GLY A 557 7.41 8.69 -22.03
CA GLY A 557 6.28 9.38 -21.40
C GLY A 557 5.12 8.48 -20.95
N THR A 558 5.25 7.16 -21.09
CA THR A 558 4.24 6.18 -20.68
C THR A 558 4.62 5.48 -19.37
N LEU A 559 3.76 4.59 -18.87
CA LEU A 559 4.08 3.71 -17.74
C LEU A 559 5.35 2.86 -17.92
N LEU A 560 5.83 2.61 -19.15
CA LEU A 560 7.08 1.87 -19.39
C LEU A 560 8.34 2.73 -19.22
N ASP A 561 8.23 4.06 -19.09
CA ASP A 561 9.41 4.92 -19.05
C ASP A 561 10.25 4.68 -17.78
N GLY A 562 11.57 4.85 -17.93
CA GLY A 562 12.59 4.57 -16.91
C GLY A 562 12.79 3.10 -16.50
N LYS A 563 12.06 2.13 -17.07
CA LYS A 563 12.09 0.71 -16.64
C LYS A 563 12.98 -0.15 -17.53
N SER A 564 13.60 -1.17 -16.93
CA SER A 564 14.32 -2.21 -17.65
C SER A 564 13.35 -3.32 -18.03
N LEU A 565 13.22 -3.56 -19.33
CA LEU A 565 12.32 -4.57 -19.90
C LEU A 565 13.00 -5.93 -19.86
N MET A 566 12.34 -6.94 -19.27
CA MET A 566 12.92 -8.26 -18.99
C MET A 566 12.42 -9.35 -19.93
N SER A 567 11.16 -9.25 -20.37
CA SER A 567 10.56 -10.15 -21.37
C SER A 567 9.31 -9.53 -21.98
N VAL A 568 8.98 -9.89 -23.23
CA VAL A 568 7.69 -9.57 -23.85
C VAL A 568 7.05 -10.83 -24.44
N ILE A 569 5.72 -10.89 -24.45
CA ILE A 569 4.95 -11.90 -25.19
C ILE A 569 3.59 -11.37 -25.65
N GLU A 570 3.12 -11.82 -26.81
CA GLU A 570 1.78 -11.50 -27.34
C GLU A 570 0.74 -12.49 -26.84
N ASP A 571 -0.41 -12.00 -26.35
CA ASP A 571 -1.53 -12.83 -25.91
C ASP A 571 -2.44 -13.30 -27.08
N ASN A 572 -3.63 -13.81 -26.77
CA ASN A 572 -4.61 -14.26 -27.76
C ASN A 572 -5.68 -13.18 -28.09
N SER A 573 -5.36 -11.92 -27.79
CA SER A 573 -6.08 -10.68 -28.12
C SER A 573 -5.19 -9.65 -28.84
N LYS A 574 -3.97 -10.05 -29.26
CA LYS A 574 -2.93 -9.22 -29.91
C LYS A 574 -2.23 -8.19 -29.00
N ALA A 575 -2.53 -8.19 -27.70
CA ALA A 575 -1.85 -7.31 -26.74
C ALA A 575 -0.53 -7.91 -26.24
N PHE A 576 0.43 -7.04 -25.95
CA PHE A 576 1.77 -7.40 -25.48
C PHE A 576 1.84 -7.32 -23.95
N TRP A 577 2.28 -8.40 -23.32
CA TRP A 577 2.57 -8.45 -21.89
C TRP A 577 4.07 -8.32 -21.68
N ILE A 578 4.48 -7.19 -21.11
CA ILE A 578 5.87 -6.77 -20.94
C ILE A 578 6.22 -6.84 -19.46
N ALA A 579 7.04 -7.81 -19.08
CA ALA A 579 7.56 -7.92 -17.72
C ALA A 579 8.80 -7.04 -17.54
N THR A 580 8.95 -6.40 -16.38
CA THR A 580 10.01 -5.41 -16.12
C THR A 580 10.66 -5.61 -14.75
N ASN A 581 11.68 -4.81 -14.45
CA ASN A 581 12.24 -4.74 -13.10
C ASN A 581 11.26 -4.19 -12.03
N ASN A 582 10.07 -3.68 -12.41
CA ASN A 582 9.02 -3.26 -11.49
C ASN A 582 7.62 -3.44 -12.10
N GLY A 583 7.08 -4.66 -12.04
CA GLY A 583 5.73 -5.03 -12.49
C GLY A 583 5.67 -5.62 -13.90
N VAL A 584 4.48 -6.11 -14.26
CA VAL A 584 4.10 -6.47 -15.65
C VAL A 584 3.20 -5.38 -16.20
N TYR A 585 3.32 -5.10 -17.50
CA TYR A 585 2.49 -4.13 -18.19
C TYR A 585 1.82 -4.78 -19.40
N ARG A 586 0.50 -4.64 -19.53
CA ARG A 586 -0.22 -4.97 -20.77
C ARG A 586 -0.26 -3.73 -21.65
N TYR A 587 0.29 -3.82 -22.85
CA TYR A 587 0.24 -2.80 -23.89
C TYR A 587 -0.65 -3.29 -25.03
N ASP A 588 -1.67 -2.52 -25.39
CA ASP A 588 -2.65 -2.88 -26.44
C ASP A 588 -2.10 -2.79 -27.87
N GLY A 589 -1.05 -1.99 -28.09
CA GLY A 589 -0.47 -1.72 -29.41
C GLY A 589 -0.88 -0.37 -30.02
N GLU A 590 -1.86 0.32 -29.44
CA GLU A 590 -2.39 1.62 -29.90
C GLU A 590 -2.00 2.78 -28.97
N GLY A 591 -1.83 2.51 -27.67
CA GLY A 591 -1.28 3.48 -26.71
C GLY A 591 -1.59 3.16 -25.25
N GLY A 592 -2.64 2.39 -24.98
CA GLY A 592 -3.04 2.02 -23.63
C GLY A 592 -2.04 1.05 -23.00
N ILE A 593 -1.49 1.45 -21.85
CA ILE A 593 -0.63 0.62 -21.02
C ILE A 593 -1.27 0.48 -19.65
N MET A 594 -1.52 -0.75 -19.22
CA MET A 594 -2.07 -1.07 -17.91
C MET A 594 -1.01 -1.77 -17.03
N PRO A 595 -0.81 -1.33 -15.77
CA PRO A 595 0.10 -1.96 -14.82
C PRO A 595 -0.53 -3.17 -14.13
N PHE A 596 0.31 -4.14 -13.73
CA PHE A 596 -0.03 -5.26 -12.87
C PHE A 596 1.10 -5.51 -11.86
N GLY A 597 0.72 -5.77 -10.61
CA GLY A 597 1.64 -5.89 -9.46
C GLY A 597 1.21 -6.93 -8.43
N MET A 598 1.62 -6.75 -7.16
CA MET A 598 1.34 -7.73 -6.10
C MET A 598 -0.17 -7.94 -5.85
N VAL A 599 -0.98 -6.91 -6.07
CA VAL A 599 -2.45 -6.94 -5.97
C VAL A 599 -3.09 -7.91 -6.98
N ASP A 600 -2.40 -8.22 -8.07
CA ASP A 600 -2.88 -9.13 -9.11
C ASP A 600 -2.48 -10.59 -8.88
N GLY A 601 -1.78 -10.89 -7.77
CA GLY A 601 -1.26 -12.22 -7.45
C GLY A 601 0.19 -12.46 -7.92
N ILE A 602 0.92 -11.41 -8.29
CA ILE A 602 2.36 -11.49 -8.58
C ILE A 602 3.15 -11.56 -7.25
N PRO A 603 4.08 -12.51 -7.06
CA PRO A 603 4.75 -12.73 -5.77
C PRO A 603 5.89 -11.74 -5.46
N SER A 604 6.31 -10.93 -6.43
CA SER A 604 7.29 -9.84 -6.30
C SER A 604 7.23 -8.96 -7.55
N ASN A 605 7.30 -7.65 -7.42
CA ASN A 605 7.30 -6.75 -8.58
C ASN A 605 8.59 -6.87 -9.42
N VAL A 606 9.66 -7.51 -8.94
CA VAL A 606 10.92 -7.69 -9.70
C VAL A 606 10.86 -8.95 -10.57
N PHE A 607 10.70 -8.79 -11.88
CA PHE A 607 10.94 -9.86 -12.85
C PHE A 607 12.41 -9.96 -13.26
N ILE A 608 12.80 -11.15 -13.72
CA ILE A 608 14.16 -11.46 -14.16
C ILE A 608 14.17 -11.63 -15.68
N ASN A 609 15.29 -11.33 -16.33
CA ASN A 609 15.56 -11.74 -17.71
C ASN A 609 15.36 -13.26 -17.86
N CYS A 610 14.18 -13.66 -18.30
CA CYS A 610 13.72 -15.02 -18.52
C CYS A 610 12.77 -14.97 -19.71
N TYR A 611 12.90 -15.89 -20.66
CA TYR A 611 11.96 -15.94 -21.78
C TYR A 611 10.54 -16.22 -21.29
N ALA A 612 9.61 -15.34 -21.69
CA ALA A 612 8.20 -15.57 -21.51
C ALA A 612 7.72 -16.65 -22.50
N LEU A 613 6.80 -17.50 -22.08
CA LEU A 613 6.24 -18.58 -22.90
C LEU A 613 4.71 -18.50 -22.93
N LYS A 614 4.11 -18.87 -24.08
CA LYS A 614 2.67 -19.09 -24.21
C LYS A 614 2.45 -20.58 -24.48
N ASP A 615 1.71 -21.25 -23.61
CA ASP A 615 1.44 -22.68 -23.77
C ASP A 615 0.25 -22.97 -24.71
N SER A 616 -0.02 -24.25 -24.96
CA SER A 616 -1.11 -24.71 -25.83
C SER A 616 -2.51 -24.41 -25.30
N ALA A 617 -2.68 -24.00 -24.03
CA ALA A 617 -3.93 -23.49 -23.47
C ALA A 617 -4.03 -21.96 -23.55
N GLY A 618 -2.99 -21.28 -24.05
CA GLY A 618 -2.90 -19.82 -24.10
C GLY A 618 -2.48 -19.18 -22.78
N THR A 619 -2.03 -19.95 -21.79
CA THR A 619 -1.46 -19.41 -20.54
C THR A 619 -0.13 -18.73 -20.84
N LEU A 620 0.07 -17.52 -20.33
CA LEU A 620 1.34 -16.82 -20.40
C LEU A 620 2.17 -17.15 -19.15
N TRP A 621 3.48 -17.32 -19.31
CA TRP A 621 4.41 -17.75 -18.27
C TRP A 621 5.61 -16.80 -18.21
N PHE A 622 6.00 -16.37 -17.00
CA PHE A 622 7.03 -15.35 -16.77
C PHE A 622 7.97 -15.75 -15.62
N GLY A 623 9.29 -15.54 -15.80
CA GLY A 623 10.28 -15.75 -14.74
C GLY A 623 10.38 -14.55 -13.79
N ASN A 624 10.09 -14.78 -12.51
CA ASN A 624 10.07 -13.74 -11.48
C ASN A 624 11.13 -14.01 -10.41
N SER A 625 11.52 -12.98 -9.65
CA SER A 625 12.44 -13.13 -8.52
C SER A 625 11.91 -14.01 -7.39
N ASN A 626 10.59 -14.20 -7.30
CA ASN A 626 9.90 -14.99 -6.28
C ASN A 626 9.01 -16.10 -6.88
N GLY A 627 9.34 -16.58 -8.09
CA GLY A 627 8.79 -17.83 -8.66
C GLY A 627 8.59 -17.85 -10.18
N LEU A 628 7.96 -18.92 -10.66
CA LEU A 628 7.43 -19.00 -12.02
C LEU A 628 5.98 -18.51 -11.99
N VAL A 629 5.72 -17.37 -12.61
CA VAL A 629 4.41 -16.72 -12.59
C VAL A 629 3.63 -17.08 -13.85
N SER A 630 2.34 -17.34 -13.71
CA SER A 630 1.43 -17.71 -14.80
C SER A 630 0.21 -16.79 -14.86
N LEU A 631 -0.28 -16.53 -16.08
CA LEU A 631 -1.52 -15.82 -16.36
C LEU A 631 -2.39 -16.69 -17.28
N PRO A 632 -3.48 -17.31 -16.78
CA PRO A 632 -4.37 -18.14 -17.60
C PRO A 632 -4.99 -17.36 -18.76
N GLY A 633 -4.90 -17.89 -19.98
CA GLY A 633 -5.30 -17.18 -21.21
C GLY A 633 -6.77 -16.75 -21.28
N GLY A 634 -7.65 -17.39 -20.49
CA GLY A 634 -9.03 -16.95 -20.29
C GLY A 634 -9.16 -15.68 -19.43
N LYS A 635 -8.33 -15.54 -18.38
CA LYS A 635 -8.31 -14.34 -17.52
C LYS A 635 -7.64 -13.14 -18.21
N ALA A 636 -6.66 -13.36 -19.08
CA ALA A 636 -6.02 -12.30 -19.86
C ALA A 636 -6.98 -11.45 -20.73
N ARG A 637 -8.24 -11.87 -20.90
CA ARG A 637 -9.28 -11.20 -21.69
C ARG A 637 -10.26 -10.33 -20.88
N ARG A 638 -10.40 -10.55 -19.57
CA ARG A 638 -11.31 -9.78 -18.71
C ARG A 638 -10.64 -9.57 -17.35
N LEU A 639 -10.47 -8.30 -17.00
CA LEU A 639 -9.97 -7.89 -15.70
C LEU A 639 -10.91 -8.35 -14.58
N PRO A 640 -10.39 -8.64 -13.38
CA PRO A 640 -11.22 -8.84 -12.20
C PRO A 640 -12.00 -7.56 -11.90
N GLU A 641 -13.25 -7.68 -11.48
CA GLU A 641 -13.96 -6.53 -10.90
C GLU A 641 -13.32 -6.18 -9.56
N LEU A 642 -13.17 -4.88 -9.29
CA LEU A 642 -12.62 -4.38 -8.03
C LEU A 642 -13.74 -4.23 -6.99
N PRO A 643 -13.49 -4.59 -5.71
CA PRO A 643 -14.50 -4.43 -4.65
C PRO A 643 -14.82 -2.95 -4.36
N TYR A 644 -13.91 -2.04 -4.70
CA TYR A 644 -14.02 -0.61 -4.39
C TYR A 644 -13.64 0.27 -5.59
N ALA A 645 -14.41 1.34 -5.80
CA ALA A 645 -14.04 2.47 -6.65
C ALA A 645 -12.98 3.35 -5.96
N ALA A 646 -12.33 4.25 -6.71
CA ALA A 646 -11.42 5.21 -6.10
C ALA A 646 -12.18 6.18 -5.18
N ALA A 647 -11.57 6.54 -4.05
CA ALA A 647 -12.17 7.45 -3.07
C ALA A 647 -11.24 8.61 -2.71
N ILE A 648 -11.81 9.76 -2.37
CA ILE A 648 -11.11 10.82 -1.64
C ILE A 648 -11.32 10.55 -0.15
N SER A 649 -10.22 10.36 0.57
CA SER A 649 -10.18 9.96 1.99
C SER A 649 -9.89 11.11 2.95
N GLY A 650 -9.40 12.24 2.43
CA GLY A 650 -9.07 13.44 3.18
C GLY A 650 -8.63 14.59 2.25
N VAL A 651 -8.61 15.81 2.78
CA VAL A 651 -8.33 17.05 2.05
C VAL A 651 -7.40 17.91 2.88
N LEU A 652 -6.28 18.31 2.30
CA LEU A 652 -5.34 19.28 2.87
C LEU A 652 -5.48 20.59 2.12
N VAL A 653 -5.69 21.70 2.84
CA VAL A 653 -5.62 23.06 2.29
C VAL A 653 -4.44 23.77 2.94
N ASP A 654 -3.49 24.21 2.12
CA ASP A 654 -2.22 24.80 2.55
C ASP A 654 -1.46 23.95 3.58
N GLY A 655 -1.51 22.63 3.39
CA GLY A 655 -0.87 21.62 4.23
C GLY A 655 -1.62 21.26 5.52
N VAL A 656 -2.81 21.82 5.77
CA VAL A 656 -3.62 21.56 6.96
C VAL A 656 -4.85 20.74 6.61
N ASP A 657 -5.14 19.68 7.37
CA ASP A 657 -6.34 18.84 7.16
C ASP A 657 -7.63 19.65 7.34
N ARG A 658 -8.57 19.42 6.42
CA ARG A 658 -9.84 20.16 6.23
C ARG A 658 -10.96 19.23 5.76
N PRO A 659 -11.36 18.20 6.54
CA PRO A 659 -12.46 17.32 6.15
C PRO A 659 -13.79 18.06 5.95
N GLU A 660 -14.03 19.14 6.71
CA GLU A 660 -15.25 19.95 6.68
C GLU A 660 -15.51 20.63 5.32
N LEU A 661 -14.54 20.59 4.40
CA LEU A 661 -14.65 21.14 3.06
C LEU A 661 -14.99 20.08 1.99
N LEU A 662 -15.10 18.79 2.34
CA LEU A 662 -15.34 17.69 1.39
C LEU A 662 -16.80 17.21 1.42
N GLU A 663 -17.67 17.87 0.66
CA GLU A 663 -18.99 17.33 0.34
C GLU A 663 -18.87 16.08 -0.55
N ARG A 664 -19.71 15.06 -0.33
CA ARG A 664 -19.83 13.89 -1.21
C ARG A 664 -21.29 13.58 -1.53
N THR A 665 -21.60 13.31 -2.80
CA THR A 665 -22.89 12.79 -3.26
C THR A 665 -22.63 11.67 -4.27
N GLY A 666 -22.79 10.41 -3.84
CA GLY A 666 -22.51 9.24 -4.68
C GLY A 666 -21.03 9.11 -5.04
N SER A 667 -20.71 9.24 -6.34
CA SER A 667 -19.35 9.26 -6.90
C SER A 667 -18.79 10.67 -7.11
N THR A 668 -19.60 11.71 -6.92
CA THR A 668 -19.20 13.12 -7.07
C THR A 668 -18.80 13.69 -5.72
N TYR A 669 -17.60 14.25 -5.66
CA TYR A 669 -17.07 15.01 -4.53
C TYR A 669 -17.07 16.49 -4.88
N ARG A 670 -17.28 17.35 -3.89
CA ARG A 670 -17.24 18.81 -4.05
C ARG A 670 -16.44 19.46 -2.95
N ILE A 671 -15.63 20.45 -3.32
CA ILE A 671 -14.79 21.22 -2.40
C ILE A 671 -15.02 22.71 -2.63
N SER A 672 -15.32 23.45 -1.57
CA SER A 672 -15.47 24.91 -1.59
C SER A 672 -14.29 25.58 -0.89
N LEU A 673 -13.46 26.30 -1.63
CA LEU A 673 -12.26 26.96 -1.08
C LEU A 673 -12.58 28.38 -0.60
N SER A 674 -11.98 28.81 0.51
CA SER A 674 -12.13 30.18 1.02
C SER A 674 -11.19 31.20 0.34
N SER A 675 -10.13 30.73 -0.32
CA SER A 675 -9.10 31.52 -0.98
C SER A 675 -8.74 30.95 -2.36
N ARG A 676 -8.23 31.81 -3.26
CA ARG A 676 -7.81 31.43 -4.62
C ARG A 676 -6.34 30.98 -4.70
N ASN A 677 -5.53 31.41 -3.75
CA ASN A 677 -4.09 31.15 -3.73
C ASN A 677 -3.75 29.90 -2.89
N SER A 678 -4.76 29.25 -2.31
CA SER A 678 -4.55 28.04 -1.53
C SER A 678 -4.16 26.86 -2.40
N SER A 679 -3.14 26.14 -1.95
CA SER A 679 -2.78 24.82 -2.43
C SER A 679 -3.77 23.78 -1.89
N LEU A 680 -4.22 22.88 -2.74
CA LEU A 680 -5.22 21.86 -2.43
C LEU A 680 -4.63 20.48 -2.74
N THR A 681 -4.46 19.64 -1.71
CA THR A 681 -3.98 18.27 -1.86
C THR A 681 -5.07 17.29 -1.40
N LEU A 682 -5.41 16.35 -2.27
CA LEU A 682 -6.46 15.35 -2.03
C LEU A 682 -5.81 14.00 -1.79
N LEU A 683 -6.20 13.35 -0.69
CA LEU A 683 -5.71 12.03 -0.32
C LEU A 683 -6.56 10.97 -1.02
N LEU A 684 -6.00 10.34 -2.05
CA LEU A 684 -6.66 9.27 -2.80
C LEU A 684 -6.48 7.92 -2.10
N ALA A 685 -7.55 7.16 -2.01
CA ALA A 685 -7.56 5.79 -1.52
C ALA A 685 -8.08 4.84 -2.61
N ASP A 686 -7.42 3.69 -2.74
CA ASP A 686 -7.77 2.62 -3.67
C ASP A 686 -8.55 1.49 -3.00
N LEU A 687 -8.54 1.48 -1.66
CA LEU A 687 -9.20 0.54 -0.75
C LEU A 687 -8.89 -0.95 -1.03
N LEU A 688 -7.72 -1.25 -1.61
CA LEU A 688 -7.17 -2.62 -1.72
C LEU A 688 -6.05 -2.88 -0.70
N TYR A 689 -5.71 -1.86 0.11
CA TYR A 689 -4.75 -1.94 1.22
C TYR A 689 -3.33 -2.34 0.76
N VAL A 690 -2.98 -2.01 -0.48
CA VAL A 690 -1.65 -2.18 -1.08
C VAL A 690 -0.79 -0.91 -0.93
N SER A 691 0.44 -0.86 -1.47
CA SER A 691 1.29 0.31 -1.19
C SER A 691 0.81 1.53 -1.98
N PRO A 692 0.85 2.76 -1.42
CA PRO A 692 0.76 3.99 -2.20
C PRO A 692 1.74 4.04 -3.39
N ASP A 693 2.90 3.38 -3.27
CA ASP A 693 3.88 3.25 -4.36
C ASP A 693 3.40 2.35 -5.52
N GLU A 694 2.43 1.48 -5.26
CA GLU A 694 1.81 0.58 -6.23
C GLU A 694 0.52 1.21 -6.85
N ALA A 695 0.06 2.34 -6.32
CA ALA A 695 -1.12 3.03 -6.81
C ALA A 695 -0.89 3.63 -8.21
N ALA A 696 -1.82 3.37 -9.11
CA ALA A 696 -1.77 3.81 -10.50
C ALA A 696 -3.13 4.40 -10.92
N TYR A 697 -3.21 5.72 -10.84
CA TYR A 697 -4.36 6.52 -11.25
C TYR A 697 -4.07 7.26 -12.55
N GLU A 698 -5.14 7.67 -13.21
CA GLU A 698 -5.12 8.68 -14.26
C GLU A 698 -6.24 9.70 -14.00
N TYR A 699 -5.99 10.95 -14.36
CA TYR A 699 -6.92 12.05 -14.20
C TYR A 699 -7.02 12.89 -15.47
N ARG A 700 -8.14 13.58 -15.66
CA ARG A 700 -8.26 14.64 -16.68
C ARG A 700 -9.12 15.78 -16.14
N GLU A 701 -8.86 17.00 -16.59
CA GLU A 701 -9.79 18.12 -16.43
C GLU A 701 -10.98 17.91 -17.38
N ALA A 702 -12.14 18.49 -17.09
CA ALA A 702 -13.33 18.29 -17.92
C ALA A 702 -13.15 18.78 -19.37
N GLU A 703 -12.28 19.78 -19.57
CA GLU A 703 -11.91 20.38 -20.85
C GLU A 703 -10.76 19.63 -21.57
N ASP A 704 -10.05 18.70 -20.92
CA ASP A 704 -9.00 17.88 -21.54
C ASP A 704 -9.59 16.68 -22.31
N GLU A 705 -9.08 16.37 -23.49
CA GLU A 705 -9.35 15.09 -24.17
C GLU A 705 -8.44 13.95 -23.66
N GLU A 706 -7.19 14.26 -23.29
CA GLU A 706 -6.18 13.28 -22.86
C GLU A 706 -6.16 13.03 -21.34
N TRP A 707 -5.86 11.79 -20.95
CA TRP A 707 -5.67 11.39 -19.54
C TRP A 707 -4.21 11.56 -19.10
N LYS A 708 -4.02 12.19 -17.93
CA LYS A 708 -2.73 12.51 -17.30
C LYS A 708 -2.44 11.51 -16.19
N LEU A 709 -1.20 11.00 -16.13
CA LEU A 709 -0.81 9.89 -15.25
C LEU A 709 -0.48 10.35 -13.82
N LEU A 710 -0.97 9.62 -12.82
CA LEU A 710 -0.66 9.80 -11.39
C LEU A 710 -0.28 8.43 -10.78
N VAL A 711 1.02 8.16 -10.71
CA VAL A 711 1.57 6.81 -10.47
C VAL A 711 2.58 6.84 -9.33
N GLY A 712 2.56 5.84 -8.45
CA GLY A 712 3.37 5.78 -7.24
C GLY A 712 3.05 6.92 -6.27
N LYS A 713 1.78 7.37 -6.28
CA LYS A 713 1.28 8.49 -5.50
C LYS A 713 -0.20 8.28 -5.17
N SER A 714 -0.53 8.47 -3.91
CA SER A 714 -1.89 8.55 -3.37
C SER A 714 -2.35 10.01 -3.13
N GLU A 715 -1.75 10.98 -3.82
CA GLU A 715 -1.95 12.41 -3.56
C GLU A 715 -2.16 13.18 -4.86
N PHE A 716 -3.35 13.75 -5.04
CA PHE A 716 -3.65 14.65 -6.16
C PHE A 716 -3.45 16.10 -5.70
N ASN A 717 -2.51 16.82 -6.32
CA ASN A 717 -2.10 18.16 -5.91
C ASN A 717 -2.54 19.20 -6.94
N LEU A 718 -3.32 20.18 -6.51
CA LEU A 718 -3.82 21.30 -7.30
C LEU A 718 -3.24 22.63 -6.78
N TYR A 719 -2.78 23.46 -7.71
CA TYR A 719 -2.20 24.78 -7.44
C TYR A 719 -2.91 25.84 -8.28
N ASN A 720 -3.27 26.98 -7.68
CA ASN A 720 -3.90 28.13 -8.36
C ASN A 720 -5.21 27.78 -9.10
N VAL A 721 -6.24 27.37 -8.34
CA VAL A 721 -7.55 26.95 -8.88
C VAL A 721 -8.17 27.99 -9.84
N PRO A 722 -8.67 27.59 -11.03
CA PRO A 722 -9.24 28.49 -12.03
C PRO A 722 -10.41 29.37 -11.54
N LYS A 723 -10.56 30.55 -12.16
CA LYS A 723 -11.54 31.58 -11.76
C LYS A 723 -13.01 31.13 -11.79
N GLY A 724 -13.36 30.13 -12.59
CA GLY A 724 -14.72 29.58 -12.69
C GLY A 724 -15.01 28.43 -11.73
N GLY A 725 -14.02 28.02 -10.92
CA GLY A 725 -13.92 26.64 -10.46
C GLY A 725 -13.38 25.73 -11.57
N CYS A 726 -13.24 24.45 -11.26
CA CYS A 726 -12.81 23.41 -12.21
C CYS A 726 -13.42 22.06 -11.84
N ARG A 727 -13.42 21.13 -12.80
CA ARG A 727 -13.93 19.78 -12.63
C ARG A 727 -12.91 18.76 -13.13
N TYR A 728 -12.59 17.78 -12.30
CA TYR A 728 -11.69 16.68 -12.64
C TYR A 728 -12.43 15.34 -12.61
N TYR A 729 -12.03 14.44 -13.50
CA TYR A 729 -12.35 13.02 -13.42
C TYR A 729 -11.07 12.29 -13.02
N ILE A 730 -11.14 11.44 -11.98
CA ILE A 730 -10.00 10.66 -11.48
C ILE A 730 -10.41 9.20 -11.44
N ARG A 731 -9.60 8.29 -11.99
CA ARG A 731 -9.88 6.85 -12.00
C ARG A 731 -8.61 6.03 -11.89
N ARG A 732 -8.74 4.72 -11.65
CA ARG A 732 -7.62 3.78 -11.70
C ARG A 732 -7.34 3.38 -13.15
N ILE A 733 -6.07 3.24 -13.52
CA ILE A 733 -5.67 2.89 -14.89
C ILE A 733 -6.21 1.49 -15.23
N GLY A 734 -6.94 1.39 -16.35
CA GLY A 734 -7.55 0.14 -16.81
C GLY A 734 -8.94 -0.19 -16.24
N TYR A 735 -9.46 0.63 -15.31
CA TYR A 735 -10.73 0.39 -14.60
C TYR A 735 -11.67 1.61 -14.74
N PRO A 736 -12.33 1.81 -15.89
CA PRO A 736 -13.16 2.99 -16.15
C PRO A 736 -14.30 3.24 -15.15
N GLU A 737 -14.88 2.16 -14.62
CA GLU A 737 -15.93 2.15 -13.60
C GLU A 737 -15.47 2.59 -12.21
N SER A 738 -14.16 2.64 -11.96
CA SER A 738 -13.58 3.18 -10.71
C SER A 738 -13.56 4.72 -10.64
N ALA A 739 -14.10 5.40 -11.65
CA ALA A 739 -14.02 6.85 -11.80
C ALA A 739 -14.86 7.62 -10.76
N LEU A 740 -14.20 8.57 -10.09
CA LEU A 740 -14.84 9.61 -9.30
C LEU A 740 -14.83 10.95 -10.06
N GLU A 741 -15.80 11.80 -9.73
CA GLU A 741 -15.88 13.18 -10.20
C GLU A 741 -15.55 14.12 -9.04
N LEU A 742 -14.83 15.20 -9.33
CA LEU A 742 -14.46 16.22 -8.37
C LEU A 742 -14.83 17.61 -8.91
N GLU A 743 -15.68 18.33 -8.17
CA GLU A 743 -15.98 19.75 -8.40
C GLU A 743 -15.20 20.62 -7.39
N VAL A 744 -14.25 21.44 -7.86
CA VAL A 744 -13.63 22.47 -7.02
C VAL A 744 -14.30 23.81 -7.31
N LEU A 745 -15.09 24.29 -6.37
CA LEU A 745 -15.83 25.54 -6.50
C LEU A 745 -14.95 26.76 -6.20
N PRO A 746 -15.15 27.89 -6.92
CA PRO A 746 -14.42 29.12 -6.63
C PRO A 746 -14.92 29.74 -5.32
N PRO A 747 -14.07 30.53 -4.61
CA PRO A 747 -14.48 31.14 -3.35
C PRO A 747 -15.75 31.97 -3.47
N SER A 748 -16.70 31.68 -2.59
CA SER A 748 -18.05 32.27 -2.61
C SER A 748 -17.96 33.79 -2.51
N SER A 749 -18.52 34.50 -3.50
CA SER A 749 -18.54 35.98 -3.53
C SER A 749 -19.53 36.60 -2.53
N GLY A 750 -20.03 35.83 -1.56
CA GLY A 750 -21.09 36.18 -0.60
C GLY A 750 -20.65 37.15 0.51
N GLY A 751 -20.15 38.33 0.14
CA GLY A 751 -19.80 39.38 1.10
C GLY A 751 -19.98 40.81 0.57
N TRP A 752 -19.76 41.05 -0.73
CA TRP A 752 -19.86 42.41 -1.29
C TRP A 752 -21.28 42.98 -1.19
N TRP A 753 -22.30 42.16 -1.39
CA TRP A 753 -23.71 42.57 -1.28
C TRP A 753 -24.11 42.97 0.15
N ALA A 754 -23.50 42.35 1.17
CA ALA A 754 -23.72 42.73 2.57
C ALA A 754 -23.07 44.10 2.88
N GLY A 755 -21.89 44.37 2.32
CA GLY A 755 -21.26 45.69 2.37
C GLY A 755 -22.08 46.78 1.65
N VAL A 756 -22.63 46.47 0.47
CA VAL A 756 -23.55 47.35 -0.25
C VAL A 756 -24.84 47.58 0.55
N LEU A 757 -25.42 46.55 1.16
CA LEU A 757 -26.61 46.68 2.00
C LEU A 757 -26.34 47.55 3.24
N ALA A 758 -25.19 47.40 3.89
CA ALA A 758 -24.76 48.25 4.99
C ALA A 758 -24.58 49.72 4.57
N LEU A 759 -23.99 49.98 3.40
CA LEU A 759 -23.87 51.32 2.81
C LEU A 759 -25.24 51.93 2.46
N VAL A 760 -26.17 51.14 1.92
CA VAL A 760 -27.55 51.58 1.63
C VAL A 760 -28.30 51.90 2.93
N LEU A 761 -28.16 51.08 3.97
CA LEU A 761 -28.76 51.34 5.29
C LEU A 761 -28.15 52.58 5.95
N ALA A 762 -26.84 52.78 5.86
CA ALA A 762 -26.17 54.00 6.34
C ALA A 762 -26.64 55.25 5.58
N ALA A 763 -26.72 55.19 4.25
CA ALA A 763 -27.23 56.29 3.43
C ALA A 763 -28.71 56.60 3.72
N ALA A 764 -29.54 55.57 3.91
CA ALA A 764 -30.93 55.73 4.34
C ALA A 764 -31.03 56.36 5.75
N GLY A 765 -30.17 55.94 6.69
CA GLY A 765 -30.05 56.54 8.02
C GLY A 765 -29.68 58.02 7.97
N ILE A 766 -28.71 58.40 7.13
CA ILE A 766 -28.29 59.79 6.92
C ILE A 766 -29.41 60.62 6.26
N LEU A 767 -30.14 60.06 5.30
CA LEU A 767 -31.29 60.71 4.66
C LEU A 767 -32.46 60.90 5.64
N LEU A 768 -32.74 59.92 6.50
CA LEU A 768 -33.75 60.03 7.56
C LEU A 768 -33.33 61.03 8.64
N TYR A 769 -32.06 61.06 9.02
CA TYR A 769 -31.49 62.07 9.94
C TYR A 769 -31.63 63.48 9.35
N ARG A 770 -31.20 63.70 8.11
CA ARG A 770 -31.36 64.98 7.40
C ARG A 770 -32.83 65.40 7.27
N ARG A 771 -33.76 64.48 6.94
CA ARG A 771 -35.21 64.76 6.91
C ARG A 771 -35.77 65.09 8.30
N LYS A 772 -35.28 64.48 9.38
CA LYS A 772 -35.68 64.76 10.77
C LYS A 772 -35.14 66.11 11.26
N HIS A 773 -33.96 66.53 10.80
CA HIS A 773 -33.37 67.83 11.11
C HIS A 773 -34.04 68.97 10.32
N ALA A 774 -34.28 68.78 9.02
CA ALA A 774 -34.95 69.77 8.17
C ALA A 774 -36.42 70.03 8.59
N ARG A 775 -37.10 69.04 9.19
CA ARG A 775 -38.45 69.20 9.78
C ARG A 775 -38.47 69.84 11.18
N ARG A 776 -37.35 70.37 11.67
CA ARG A 776 -37.23 71.02 12.99
C ARG A 776 -36.94 72.52 12.93
N GLN A 777 -37.02 73.15 11.76
CA GLN A 777 -36.80 74.59 11.60
C GLN A 777 -37.89 75.24 10.73
N GLU A 778 -38.92 75.76 11.39
CA GLU A 778 -39.70 76.92 10.92
C GLU A 778 -39.80 77.95 12.08
N PRO A 779 -39.97 79.26 11.80
CA PRO A 779 -39.45 80.32 12.67
C PRO A 779 -40.50 81.03 13.54
N VAL A 780 -40.10 81.50 14.73
CA VAL A 780 -40.91 82.41 15.57
C VAL A 780 -40.05 83.52 16.20
N VAL A 781 -40.26 84.73 15.67
CA VAL A 781 -40.34 86.07 16.31
C VAL A 781 -39.42 86.43 17.51
N TYR A 782 -38.78 87.62 17.38
CA TYR A 782 -37.96 88.29 18.39
C TYR A 782 -38.74 88.86 19.59
N VAL A 783 -38.13 88.81 20.78
CA VAL A 783 -38.22 89.85 21.83
C VAL A 783 -36.84 89.98 22.51
N GLU A 784 -36.37 91.21 22.68
CA GLU A 784 -35.22 91.62 23.53
C GLU A 784 -35.78 92.58 24.61
N PRO A 785 -35.17 92.74 25.81
CA PRO A 785 -33.89 93.47 25.92
C PRO A 785 -32.94 93.09 27.10
N GLU A 786 -31.70 93.62 27.06
CA GLU A 786 -30.82 94.04 28.19
C GLU A 786 -30.39 93.03 29.30
N VAL A 787 -29.21 93.11 29.95
CA VAL A 787 -27.91 93.78 29.71
C VAL A 787 -26.83 93.06 30.56
N SER A 788 -25.61 92.87 30.02
CA SER A 788 -24.32 93.04 30.73
C SER A 788 -23.15 92.83 29.75
N ALA A 789 -22.07 93.60 29.88
CA ALA A 789 -21.04 93.71 28.84
C ALA A 789 -19.77 92.87 29.10
N VAL A 790 -19.09 92.50 28.00
CA VAL A 790 -17.73 91.96 27.95
C VAL A 790 -16.88 92.85 27.02
N PRO A 791 -15.61 93.17 27.34
CA PRO A 791 -14.69 93.77 26.39
C PRO A 791 -13.99 92.71 25.51
N ALA A 792 -14.26 92.77 24.21
CA ALA A 792 -13.32 93.20 23.14
C ALA A 792 -11.79 93.00 23.34
N PHE A 793 -10.95 92.72 22.33
CA PHE A 793 -11.08 92.33 20.89
C PHE A 793 -9.67 91.78 20.46
N ASP A 794 -9.47 90.99 19.40
CA ASP A 794 -9.00 91.36 18.02
C ASP A 794 -8.10 90.18 17.52
N ALA A 795 -7.83 89.89 16.24
CA ALA A 795 -8.28 90.39 14.94
C ALA A 795 -8.12 89.28 13.86
N GLY A 796 -8.67 89.46 12.64
CA GLY A 796 -8.61 88.49 11.52
C GLY A 796 -7.31 88.51 10.68
N GLY A 797 -7.25 87.94 9.47
CA GLY A 797 -8.25 87.21 8.67
C GLY A 797 -7.90 87.12 7.16
N SER A 798 -8.82 86.58 6.33
CA SER A 798 -8.82 86.55 4.83
C SER A 798 -7.78 85.66 4.10
N ALA A 799 -7.98 85.14 2.86
CA ALA A 799 -9.19 84.82 2.08
C ALA A 799 -8.87 83.97 0.81
N ASN A 800 -9.89 83.29 0.24
CA ASN A 800 -10.19 83.00 -1.19
C ASN A 800 -9.05 82.56 -2.16
N SER A 801 -9.03 81.32 -2.70
CA SER A 801 -9.78 80.77 -3.87
C SER A 801 -9.00 80.83 -5.21
N ALA A 802 -9.09 79.90 -6.18
CA ALA A 802 -9.60 78.52 -6.26
C ALA A 802 -9.28 77.94 -7.67
N GLU A 803 -9.15 76.61 -7.85
CA GLU A 803 -9.45 75.85 -9.09
C GLU A 803 -9.39 74.30 -8.85
N GLU A 804 -9.67 73.49 -9.89
CA GLU A 804 -10.00 72.04 -9.87
C GLU A 804 -8.81 71.11 -10.31
N PRO A 805 -8.98 69.79 -10.62
CA PRO A 805 -9.48 68.64 -9.83
C PRO A 805 -8.50 67.40 -9.82
N GLU A 806 -9.04 66.21 -9.50
CA GLU A 806 -8.54 64.82 -9.74
C GLU A 806 -7.49 64.12 -8.83
N SER A 807 -8.03 63.29 -7.93
CA SER A 807 -7.82 61.82 -7.83
C SER A 807 -6.50 61.13 -7.36
N LEU A 808 -6.72 60.02 -6.64
CA LEU A 808 -5.89 58.80 -6.45
C LEU A 808 -4.65 58.77 -5.52
N ILE A 809 -4.84 58.00 -4.44
CA ILE A 809 -3.87 57.08 -3.76
C ILE A 809 -2.88 57.68 -2.74
N ALA A 810 -2.84 56.99 -1.58
CA ALA A 810 -1.97 57.14 -0.40
C ALA A 810 -1.92 55.74 0.30
N PRO A 811 -1.26 55.49 1.46
CA PRO A 811 -0.52 56.41 2.35
C PRO A 811 0.82 55.89 2.94
N HIS A 812 1.49 56.75 3.72
CA HIS A 812 2.54 56.49 4.74
C HIS A 812 2.86 57.85 5.44
N PRO A 813 3.62 57.96 6.57
CA PRO A 813 4.06 56.97 7.57
C PRO A 813 3.98 57.48 9.06
N SER A 814 4.60 56.72 9.99
CA SER A 814 5.42 57.15 11.18
C SER A 814 4.83 57.97 12.36
N LEU A 815 4.84 57.45 13.61
CA LEU A 815 5.80 57.68 14.76
C LEU A 815 5.43 58.92 15.62
N GLU A 816 5.72 59.08 16.92
CA GLU A 816 6.57 58.41 17.97
C GLU A 816 5.97 58.83 19.37
N GLU A 817 6.27 58.36 20.60
CA GLU A 817 7.14 57.35 21.27
C GLU A 817 6.57 57.13 22.73
N THR A 818 7.25 56.34 23.57
CA THR A 818 7.37 56.34 25.07
C THR A 818 6.79 55.16 25.90
N ALA A 819 7.73 54.34 26.38
CA ALA A 819 7.95 53.88 27.77
C ALA A 819 6.92 53.01 28.57
N LEU A 820 7.32 51.73 28.77
CA LEU A 820 7.46 51.00 30.06
C LEU A 820 6.27 50.83 31.05
N ALA A 821 5.86 49.56 31.27
CA ALA A 821 6.09 48.75 32.50
C ALA A 821 4.95 47.81 32.98
N ALA A 822 5.36 46.61 33.41
CA ALA A 822 4.78 45.74 34.47
C ALA A 822 3.40 45.01 34.32
N ASP A 823 3.52 43.67 34.33
CA ASP A 823 2.67 42.67 35.02
C ASP A 823 1.35 42.13 34.43
N GLU A 824 0.87 41.04 35.05
CA GLU A 824 0.17 39.94 34.38
C GLU A 824 -1.36 40.08 34.21
N GLY A 825 -1.89 39.50 33.13
CA GLY A 825 -3.33 39.38 32.85
C GLY A 825 -3.64 38.69 31.52
N GLU A 826 -3.83 37.36 31.57
CA GLU A 826 -4.44 36.44 30.57
C GLU A 826 -4.47 36.78 29.05
N GLY A 827 -3.93 35.85 28.23
CA GLY A 827 -4.57 35.48 26.96
C GLY A 827 -3.76 35.57 25.64
N GLY A 828 -3.50 34.42 25.02
CA GLY A 828 -3.58 34.29 23.55
C GLY A 828 -2.30 34.33 22.68
N LYS A 829 -1.80 33.13 22.33
CA LYS A 829 -1.15 32.73 21.05
C LYS A 829 0.05 33.54 20.47
N TYR A 830 1.13 32.80 20.18
CA TYR A 830 2.26 33.15 19.30
C TYR A 830 3.12 34.39 19.64
N LYS A 831 4.10 34.23 20.55
CA LYS A 831 5.34 35.02 20.53
C LYS A 831 6.36 34.37 19.60
N THR A 832 6.69 35.03 18.49
CA THR A 832 7.82 34.66 17.62
C THR A 832 9.14 35.10 18.26
N ASN A 833 9.77 34.19 19.01
CA ASN A 833 11.06 34.47 19.64
C ASN A 833 12.18 34.46 18.59
N LYS A 834 12.46 35.61 17.95
CA LYS A 834 13.67 35.79 17.15
C LYS A 834 14.88 35.78 18.08
N LEU A 835 15.78 34.83 17.88
CA LEU A 835 17.13 34.89 18.46
C LEU A 835 17.89 36.07 17.83
N SER A 836 18.80 36.69 18.58
CA SER A 836 19.79 37.61 18.01
C SER A 836 20.86 36.82 17.24
N ASP A 837 21.56 37.49 16.32
CA ASP A 837 22.65 36.85 15.57
C ASP A 837 23.81 36.43 16.50
N GLU A 838 24.07 37.19 17.57
CA GLU A 838 25.04 36.86 18.62
C GLU A 838 24.68 35.57 19.38
N GLU A 839 23.40 35.37 19.72
CA GLU A 839 22.93 34.16 20.38
C GLU A 839 22.90 32.97 19.41
N CYS A 840 22.64 33.22 18.12
CA CYS A 840 22.78 32.19 17.08
C CYS A 840 24.24 31.74 16.93
N GLU A 841 25.19 32.67 16.91
CA GLU A 841 26.63 32.38 16.85
C GLU A 841 27.08 31.61 18.10
N ARG A 842 26.66 32.03 19.30
CA ARG A 842 26.92 31.32 20.56
C ARG A 842 26.40 29.88 20.54
N LEU A 843 25.17 29.67 20.07
CA LEU A 843 24.57 28.33 19.98
C LEU A 843 25.20 27.47 18.88
N SER A 844 25.68 28.05 17.77
CA SER A 844 26.42 27.32 16.74
C SER A 844 27.75 26.81 17.27
N ASN A 845 28.52 27.66 17.97
CA ASN A 845 29.79 27.26 18.57
C ASN A 845 29.61 26.14 19.62
N LEU A 846 28.59 26.23 20.48
CA LEU A 846 28.23 25.18 21.44
C LEU A 846 27.79 23.87 20.78
N LEU A 847 27.08 23.93 19.65
CA LEU A 847 26.73 22.74 18.88
C LEU A 847 27.97 22.09 18.28
N ASP A 848 28.85 22.85 17.64
CA ASP A 848 30.06 22.30 17.03
C ASP A 848 31.03 21.73 18.08
N GLU A 849 31.13 22.33 19.28
CA GLU A 849 31.82 21.75 20.44
C GLU A 849 31.21 20.39 20.86
N VAL A 850 29.89 20.36 21.11
CA VAL A 850 29.17 19.13 21.49
C VAL A 850 29.26 18.04 20.42
N MET A 851 29.18 18.40 19.15
CA MET A 851 29.28 17.44 18.04
C MET A 851 30.68 16.84 17.95
N ASN A 852 31.74 17.64 18.06
CA ASN A 852 33.12 17.16 17.98
C ASN A 852 33.55 16.35 19.22
N GLU A 853 33.22 16.80 20.44
CA GLU A 853 33.63 16.11 21.67
C GLU A 853 32.80 14.87 21.99
N LYS A 854 31.47 15.01 21.99
CA LYS A 854 30.55 13.97 22.51
C LYS A 854 30.02 13.03 21.42
N LYS A 855 30.27 13.35 20.14
CA LYS A 855 29.84 12.61 18.94
C LYS A 855 28.39 12.06 18.98
N PRO A 856 27.39 12.85 19.44
CA PRO A 856 26.02 12.35 19.60
C PRO A 856 25.39 11.88 18.28
N TYR A 857 25.90 12.34 17.13
CA TYR A 857 25.47 11.92 15.80
C TYR A 857 25.69 10.44 15.50
N ILE A 858 26.53 9.72 16.26
CA ILE A 858 26.71 8.27 16.10
C ILE A 858 25.43 7.49 16.51
N HIS A 859 24.58 8.07 17.36
CA HIS A 859 23.27 7.50 17.66
C HIS A 859 22.31 7.69 16.48
N THR A 860 21.67 6.61 16.05
CA THR A 860 20.78 6.57 14.87
C THR A 860 19.48 7.32 15.08
N ASP A 861 19.02 7.40 16.33
CA ASP A 861 17.72 7.91 16.78
C ASP A 861 17.76 9.34 17.35
N LEU A 862 18.93 9.99 17.35
CA LEU A 862 19.16 11.34 17.86
C LEU A 862 18.12 12.35 17.37
N LYS A 863 17.55 13.14 18.29
CA LYS A 863 16.53 14.15 18.05
C LYS A 863 17.06 15.54 18.37
N ILE A 864 16.42 16.56 17.80
CA ILE A 864 16.74 17.98 18.07
C ILE A 864 16.54 18.37 19.54
N ALA A 865 15.67 17.66 20.28
CA ALA A 865 15.49 17.84 21.72
C ALA A 865 16.71 17.39 22.54
N ASP A 866 17.41 16.34 22.10
CA ASP A 866 18.57 15.79 22.81
C ASP A 866 19.75 16.75 22.66
N LEU A 867 20.01 17.25 21.44
CA LEU A 867 21.00 18.31 21.23
C LEU A 867 20.64 19.59 21.98
N ALA A 868 19.36 19.99 22.01
CA ALA A 868 18.92 21.16 22.77
C ALA A 868 19.24 21.02 24.26
N SER A 869 18.99 19.84 24.85
CA SER A 869 19.41 19.54 26.22
C SER A 869 20.93 19.56 26.40
N MET A 870 21.70 19.08 25.43
CA MET A 870 23.18 19.05 25.51
C MET A 870 23.84 20.43 25.45
N VAL A 871 23.23 21.41 24.77
CA VAL A 871 23.72 22.81 24.70
C VAL A 871 22.98 23.78 25.63
N GLY A 872 22.10 23.28 26.51
CA GLY A 872 21.35 24.11 27.46
C GLY A 872 20.35 25.08 26.81
N SER A 873 19.73 24.68 25.69
CA SER A 873 18.80 25.49 24.90
C SER A 873 17.47 24.77 24.68
N SER A 874 16.57 25.38 23.90
CA SER A 874 15.27 24.77 23.53
C SER A 874 15.25 24.22 22.11
N SER A 875 14.45 23.19 21.86
CA SER A 875 14.25 22.63 20.51
C SER A 875 13.75 23.67 19.51
N HIS A 876 12.97 24.65 19.98
CA HIS A 876 12.52 25.79 19.17
C HIS A 876 13.65 26.73 18.78
N ALA A 877 14.56 27.05 19.73
CA ALA A 877 15.75 27.86 19.47
C ALA A 877 16.69 27.17 18.47
N LEU A 878 16.96 25.87 18.64
CA LEU A 878 17.76 25.12 17.66
C LEU A 878 17.06 25.00 16.29
N SER A 879 15.74 24.83 16.25
CA SER A 879 14.99 24.81 14.99
C SER A 879 15.06 26.15 14.25
N TYR A 880 15.06 27.28 14.97
CA TYR A 880 15.32 28.59 14.40
C TYR A 880 16.76 28.70 13.87
N LEU A 881 17.75 28.33 14.68
CA LEU A 881 19.18 28.34 14.31
C LEU A 881 19.45 27.56 13.02
N PHE A 882 19.00 26.31 12.93
CA PHE A 882 19.21 25.47 11.74
C PHE A 882 18.54 26.09 10.50
N ASN A 883 17.24 26.40 10.57
CA ASN A 883 16.47 26.76 9.38
C ASN A 883 16.66 28.22 8.93
N GLN A 884 16.84 29.17 9.85
CA GLN A 884 16.89 30.61 9.54
C GLN A 884 18.32 31.15 9.43
N TYR A 885 19.19 30.79 10.38
CA TYR A 885 20.57 31.30 10.46
C TYR A 885 21.53 30.44 9.62
N LEU A 886 21.64 29.13 9.94
CA LEU A 886 22.52 28.19 9.23
C LEU A 886 21.97 27.77 7.85
N LYS A 887 20.67 27.97 7.60
CA LYS A 887 19.94 27.63 6.35
C LYS A 887 20.11 26.16 5.93
N LYS A 888 20.15 25.26 6.91
CA LYS A 888 20.22 23.80 6.73
C LYS A 888 19.08 23.13 7.50
N SER A 889 18.64 21.96 7.05
CA SER A 889 17.77 21.12 7.89
C SER A 889 18.58 20.50 9.04
N TYR A 890 17.93 20.24 10.17
CA TYR A 890 18.53 19.50 11.30
C TYR A 890 19.21 18.19 10.85
N TYR A 891 18.53 17.42 10.01
CA TYR A 891 19.04 16.15 9.49
C TYR A 891 20.23 16.33 8.54
N ASP A 892 20.29 17.42 7.77
CA ASP A 892 21.47 17.72 6.94
C ASP A 892 22.69 18.04 7.82
N TYR A 893 22.53 18.89 8.83
CA TYR A 893 23.61 19.24 9.77
C TYR A 893 24.16 18.00 10.49
N VAL A 894 23.29 17.15 11.04
CA VAL A 894 23.72 15.89 11.68
C VAL A 894 24.39 14.94 10.67
N ASN A 895 23.84 14.80 9.46
CA ASN A 895 24.40 13.88 8.46
C ASN A 895 25.73 14.36 7.87
N GLU A 896 26.04 15.67 7.85
CA GLU A 896 27.37 16.16 7.46
C GLU A 896 28.46 15.62 8.41
N TYR A 897 28.23 15.69 9.73
CA TYR A 897 29.13 15.10 10.73
C TYR A 897 29.25 13.57 10.59
N ARG A 898 28.14 12.86 10.35
CA ARG A 898 28.16 11.41 10.08
C ARG A 898 28.97 11.05 8.82
N VAL A 899 28.94 11.89 7.78
CA VAL A 899 29.79 11.72 6.57
C VAL A 899 31.27 11.98 6.89
N LEU A 900 31.59 12.95 7.76
CA LEU A 900 32.97 13.20 8.19
C LEU A 900 33.53 12.02 9.01
N GLU A 901 32.76 11.45 9.92
CA GLU A 901 33.16 10.28 10.70
C GLU A 901 33.42 9.05 9.79
N PHE A 902 32.57 8.83 8.78
CA PHE A 902 32.81 7.78 7.79
C PHE A 902 34.13 7.99 7.04
N LYS A 903 34.46 9.22 6.64
CA LYS A 903 35.74 9.53 5.99
C LYS A 903 36.92 9.27 6.94
N ALA A 904 36.79 9.61 8.22
CA ALA A 904 37.81 9.36 9.23
C ALA A 904 38.06 7.85 9.41
N ILE A 905 37.01 7.04 9.55
CA ILE A 905 37.11 5.57 9.66
C ILE A 905 37.75 4.98 8.40
N VAL A 906 37.30 5.37 7.19
CA VAL A 906 37.87 4.88 5.91
C VAL A 906 39.35 5.27 5.71
N THR A 907 39.85 6.29 6.41
CA THR A 907 41.25 6.73 6.34
C THR A 907 42.13 6.19 7.48
N SER A 908 41.54 5.58 8.51
CA SER A 908 42.25 5.13 9.73
C SER A 908 42.11 3.65 10.09
N GLU A 909 41.01 3.00 9.68
CA GLU A 909 40.80 1.57 9.87
C GLU A 909 40.92 0.79 8.54
N ASP A 910 41.41 -0.45 8.64
CA ASP A 910 41.37 -1.42 7.54
C ASP A 910 39.93 -1.86 7.25
N CYS A 911 39.26 -1.04 6.44
CA CYS A 911 37.85 -1.22 6.07
C CYS A 911 37.58 -2.42 5.15
N SER A 912 38.59 -3.23 4.78
CA SER A 912 38.37 -4.50 4.08
C SER A 912 37.60 -5.53 4.92
N LYS A 913 37.56 -5.32 6.25
CA LYS A 913 36.95 -6.22 7.25
C LYS A 913 35.46 -5.96 7.52
N TYR A 914 34.89 -4.88 6.99
CA TYR A 914 33.51 -4.47 7.28
C TYR A 914 32.69 -4.28 6.00
N THR A 915 31.41 -4.65 6.04
CA THR A 915 30.44 -4.30 4.98
C THR A 915 30.15 -2.80 4.99
N LEU A 916 29.75 -2.26 3.84
CA LEU A 916 29.38 -0.84 3.74
C LEU A 916 28.16 -0.48 4.59
N GLU A 917 27.23 -1.41 4.80
CA GLU A 917 26.12 -1.32 5.75
C GLU A 917 26.64 -1.10 7.18
N ALA A 918 27.49 -2.01 7.68
CA ALA A 918 28.07 -1.90 9.02
C ALA A 918 28.90 -0.61 9.23
N LEU A 919 29.61 -0.13 8.21
CA LEU A 919 30.31 1.16 8.27
C LEU A 919 29.33 2.34 8.32
N ALA A 920 28.21 2.30 7.59
CA ALA A 920 27.18 3.33 7.65
C ALA A 920 26.46 3.35 9.01
N GLU A 921 26.17 2.18 9.56
CA GLU A 921 25.56 2.00 10.88
C GLU A 921 26.49 2.47 12.02
N ARG A 922 27.78 2.14 11.96
CA ARG A 922 28.82 2.70 12.86
C ARG A 922 28.94 4.23 12.80
N CYS A 923 28.48 4.86 11.72
CA CYS A 923 28.39 6.32 11.57
C CYS A 923 26.99 6.88 11.89
N GLY A 924 26.09 6.10 12.48
CA GLY A 924 24.76 6.55 12.90
C GLY A 924 23.72 6.65 11.78
N PHE A 925 23.94 6.08 10.59
CA PHE A 925 22.92 6.07 9.54
C PHE A 925 21.92 4.92 9.73
N SER A 926 20.67 5.26 10.04
CA SER A 926 19.55 4.31 10.16
C SER A 926 19.10 3.64 8.86
N SER A 927 19.63 4.04 7.69
CA SER A 927 19.39 3.32 6.43
C SER A 927 20.47 3.57 5.37
N ARG A 928 20.73 2.55 4.55
CA ARG A 928 21.63 2.62 3.39
C ARG A 928 21.20 3.69 2.38
N ALA A 929 19.89 3.92 2.21
CA ALA A 929 19.38 4.97 1.32
C ALA A 929 19.71 6.38 1.83
N SER A 930 19.53 6.63 3.13
CA SER A 930 19.92 7.90 3.78
C SER A 930 21.43 8.13 3.67
N PHE A 931 22.23 7.11 3.98
CA PHE A 931 23.69 7.15 3.86
C PHE A 931 24.15 7.52 2.44
N PHE A 932 23.72 6.79 1.41
CA PHE A 932 24.12 7.08 0.02
C PHE A 932 23.67 8.47 -0.46
N ARG A 933 22.47 8.92 -0.06
CA ARG A 933 21.96 10.25 -0.42
C ARG A 933 22.78 11.36 0.24
N SER A 934 23.00 11.28 1.54
CA SER A 934 23.76 12.28 2.31
C SER A 934 25.23 12.31 1.90
N PHE A 935 25.86 11.15 1.72
CA PHE A 935 27.25 11.06 1.27
C PHE A 935 27.44 11.65 -0.13
N LYS A 936 26.53 11.37 -1.07
CA LYS A 936 26.59 11.96 -2.42
C LYS A 936 26.29 13.46 -2.41
N LYS A 937 25.37 13.94 -1.56
CA LYS A 937 25.12 15.38 -1.35
C LYS A 937 26.35 16.11 -0.82
N ALA A 938 27.11 15.48 0.09
CA ALA A 938 28.29 16.08 0.74
C ALA A 938 29.63 15.86 0.00
N THR A 939 29.70 15.01 -1.03
CA THR A 939 30.96 14.68 -1.72
C THR A 939 30.88 14.64 -3.25
N GLY A 940 29.69 14.72 -3.85
CA GLY A 940 29.47 14.56 -5.29
C GLY A 940 29.52 13.11 -5.80
N ILE A 941 30.24 12.21 -5.11
CA ILE A 941 30.46 10.81 -5.48
C ILE A 941 29.77 9.83 -4.52
N THR A 942 29.74 8.54 -4.85
CA THR A 942 29.22 7.51 -3.96
C THR A 942 30.27 7.05 -2.92
N PRO A 943 29.86 6.47 -1.78
CA PRO A 943 30.79 5.88 -0.80
C PRO A 943 31.75 4.85 -1.41
N ASN A 944 31.27 4.06 -2.39
CA ASN A 944 32.07 3.05 -3.10
C ASN A 944 33.15 3.67 -4.00
N GLU A 945 32.89 4.82 -4.60
CA GLU A 945 33.88 5.56 -5.38
C GLU A 945 34.88 6.24 -4.45
N TYR A 946 34.43 6.75 -3.30
CA TYR A 946 35.31 7.34 -2.30
C TYR A 946 36.28 6.32 -1.70
N ILE A 947 35.82 5.15 -1.25
CA ILE A 947 36.71 4.06 -0.77
C ILE A 947 37.75 3.70 -1.83
N LYS A 948 37.33 3.54 -3.10
CA LYS A 948 38.24 3.27 -4.24
C LYS A 948 39.18 4.42 -4.60
N SER A 949 38.96 5.62 -4.08
CA SER A 949 39.86 6.78 -4.24
C SER A 949 40.85 6.93 -3.09
N VAL A 950 40.54 6.37 -1.91
CA VAL A 950 41.42 6.34 -0.73
C VAL A 950 42.28 5.07 -0.69
N GLN A 951 41.83 3.98 -1.32
CA GLN A 951 42.58 2.72 -1.49
C GLN A 951 43.46 2.70 -2.77
N LYS A 952 43.96 3.86 -3.21
CA LYS A 952 44.82 4.04 -4.39
C LYS A 952 46.09 4.80 -4.04
#